data_AF-A0A815RMI9-F1
#
_entry.id   AF-A0A815RMI9-F1
#
_cell.length_a   1.000
_cell.length_b   1.000
_cell.length_c   1.000
_cell.angle_alpha   90.00
_cell.angle_beta   90.00
_cell.angle_gamma   90.00
#
_symmetry.space_group_name_H-M   'P 1'
#
loop_
_entity.id
_entity.type
_entity.pdbx_description
1 polymer ?
#
loop_
_entity_poly.entity_id
_entity_poly.type
_entity_poly.pdbx_seq_one_letter_code
_entity_poly.pdbx_strand_id
1 'polypeptide(L)'
;SIIITKRSWNFFLNLLKSDRFQCLNAQWANNLYNLFESKHNIQYNKSLEYCHQLQFTITTNITSSIFPTLHQPYYELTQLINQCVNNNNNNNNIEQRWLPLINWIESKLNINPSILNIIEIKVMLLLNIYYNYYCNGQLKSLDHLLIIIENTIFQLSDEERRVFRILLKPEQYIIGYIKENNHIDKNYLNNLFKVDCQDDDELPIRHILVNLLAMILLSGKENPFWTFLFQPLKLEETFGFGSTANSPIRRTGVHYDCGCIISETGALIPFSTGSILSVPSVYIVYFATFGAMAWHLLLFESSVQNLYNRILAKNAIDSKAVTECMGGDSIRTKVCHFIRARLLSTYHFLSIQFNQNDACLLLNRCFELFTKFSHQENQNSWIKPIYKTINEKYEAEQEFQNKIFYLTHQKLIDYKKLINLIQTQSPLQTKLQEYIIQMPIIIDFIHFKTELYNPELNQLPLTILRHLLDSFDFLKITRYIYALSQFHILLHRTFTQLIEREEFLTITLKQLYERVHQSSNHFYEINQKNKYYTIIQNGIEAINAYHKFTNGQIRPGACDTTQLFQTISMETPINYLVETDNYDEGDIIMRILSVLVDYHNNLLELLEIEIKNHGDILDLGPLKDIIFELSKREISILQIVQENMGIITLNKMDYQWIEQLSRASLENENNYFITIDTTLKFNFLYVQSYLIRTYLLYCRINYQHIKGKYQCYTRKKISIITNNIDMNFNILLIDEWNHLEQKNLIELQNESNLLQQIMDILKDSSENYSSMKLSEFIRNTNYDHRFIQQFQQYQIKDFPLSQIKDICQLYEQSINHFQHRFINVSHLIRVPLDKKLNDELDHILKSSFIPFQDQTKKEEFQDKIQIITEFLNDLKDAEDLLASQWSQSFVETCEYLRIENPIIKLIPKEIKCENYVALCLKFIEIRSQLQEQTINIEE
;
A
#
# COMPACT_ATOMS: atom_id res chain seq x y z
N SER A 1 -17.12 22.40 24.17
CA SER A 1 -17.59 22.81 22.83
C SER A 1 -17.65 21.58 21.95
N ILE A 2 -18.65 21.49 21.08
CA ILE A 2 -18.58 20.59 19.92
C ILE A 2 -17.43 21.13 19.07
N ILE A 3 -16.42 20.33 18.74
CA ILE A 3 -15.53 20.68 17.61
C ILE A 3 -16.35 20.42 16.35
N ILE A 4 -17.28 21.33 16.06
CA ILE A 4 -17.87 21.44 14.73
C ILE A 4 -16.70 21.90 13.87
N THR A 5 -16.24 21.05 12.96
CA THR A 5 -15.18 21.43 12.02
C THR A 5 -15.58 22.74 11.32
N LYS A 6 -14.62 23.59 10.93
CA LYS A 6 -14.90 24.83 10.19
C LYS A 6 -15.84 24.59 9.00
N ARG A 7 -15.73 23.41 8.37
CA ARG A 7 -16.59 22.95 7.27
C ARG A 7 -18.04 22.72 7.71
N SER A 8 -18.26 22.07 8.85
CA SER A 8 -19.59 21.88 9.43
C SER A 8 -20.19 23.18 9.96
N TRP A 9 -19.36 24.11 10.44
CA TRP A 9 -19.78 25.45 10.84
C TRP A 9 -20.16 26.30 9.64
N ASN A 10 -19.35 26.30 8.59
CA ASN A 10 -19.66 26.95 7.32
C ASN A 10 -20.92 26.35 6.69
N PHE A 11 -21.10 25.04 6.75
CA PHE A 11 -22.35 24.39 6.32
C PHE A 11 -23.55 24.90 7.12
N PHE A 12 -23.44 24.98 8.45
CA PHE A 12 -24.51 25.48 9.31
C PHE A 12 -24.81 26.97 9.08
N LEU A 13 -23.78 27.81 8.94
CA LEU A 13 -23.91 29.23 8.59
C LEU A 13 -24.53 29.41 7.20
N ASN A 14 -24.12 28.60 6.22
CA ASN A 14 -24.71 28.58 4.87
C ASN A 14 -26.15 28.07 4.89
N LEU A 15 -26.48 27.10 5.74
CA LEU A 15 -27.83 26.61 5.94
C LEU A 15 -28.74 27.71 6.52
N LEU A 16 -28.26 28.46 7.53
CA LEU A 16 -28.98 29.61 8.08
C LEU A 16 -29.15 30.75 7.05
N LYS A 17 -28.22 30.89 6.10
CA LYS A 17 -28.34 31.80 4.96
C LYS A 17 -29.11 31.23 3.76
N SER A 18 -29.48 29.96 3.78
CA SER A 18 -30.19 29.35 2.65
C SER A 18 -31.60 29.90 2.53
N ASP A 19 -32.08 29.99 1.28
CA ASP A 19 -33.44 30.47 0.97
C ASP A 19 -34.51 29.71 1.75
N ARG A 20 -34.29 28.41 1.99
CA ARG A 20 -35.23 27.55 2.71
C ARG A 20 -35.43 27.97 4.17
N PHE A 21 -34.36 28.41 4.85
CA PHE A 21 -34.42 28.87 6.24
C PHE A 21 -34.78 30.36 6.35
N GLN A 22 -34.32 31.17 5.40
CA GLN A 22 -34.69 32.58 5.31
C GLN A 22 -36.19 32.75 5.05
N CYS A 23 -36.80 31.89 4.22
CA CYS A 23 -38.24 31.88 3.99
C CYS A 23 -39.07 31.44 5.20
N LEU A 24 -38.50 30.63 6.10
CA LEU A 24 -39.21 30.19 7.32
C LEU A 24 -39.24 31.30 8.38
N ASN A 25 -38.09 31.94 8.65
CA ASN A 25 -38.02 33.09 9.54
C ASN A 25 -36.66 33.82 9.39
N ALA A 26 -36.60 34.79 8.48
CA ALA A 26 -35.39 35.55 8.17
C ALA A 26 -34.79 36.27 9.40
N GLN A 27 -35.64 36.85 10.26
CA GLN A 27 -35.16 37.60 11.43
C GLN A 27 -34.45 36.69 12.44
N TRP A 28 -35.04 35.52 12.71
CA TRP A 28 -34.45 34.50 13.58
C TRP A 28 -33.17 33.92 12.97
N ALA A 29 -33.18 33.58 11.68
CA ALA A 29 -32.03 33.02 10.99
C ALA A 29 -30.84 33.99 10.94
N ASN A 30 -31.09 35.28 10.67
CA ASN A 30 -30.07 36.32 10.66
C ASN A 30 -29.52 36.62 12.06
N ASN A 31 -30.37 36.63 13.08
CA ASN A 31 -29.91 36.80 14.46
C ASN A 31 -29.04 35.63 14.93
N LEU A 32 -29.42 34.39 14.61
CA LEU A 32 -28.60 33.21 14.89
C LEU A 32 -27.30 33.22 14.08
N TYR A 33 -27.35 33.57 12.79
CA TYR A 33 -26.16 33.68 11.95
C TYR A 33 -25.16 34.67 12.56
N ASN A 34 -25.59 35.88 12.90
CA ASN A 34 -24.70 36.90 13.48
C ASN A 34 -24.14 36.49 14.85
N LEU A 35 -24.98 35.85 15.68
CA LEU A 35 -24.57 35.33 16.99
C LEU A 35 -23.56 34.18 16.87
N PHE A 36 -23.72 33.32 15.87
CA PHE A 36 -22.80 32.21 15.62
C PHE A 36 -21.53 32.64 14.90
N GLU A 37 -21.56 33.56 13.93
CA GLU A 37 -20.39 34.07 13.21
C GLU A 37 -19.40 34.78 14.15
N SER A 38 -19.90 35.67 15.02
CA SER A 38 -19.10 36.40 16.02
C SER A 38 -18.51 35.48 17.10
N LYS A 39 -19.25 34.45 17.53
CA LYS A 39 -18.74 33.43 18.48
C LYS A 39 -17.81 32.42 17.81
N HIS A 40 -18.01 32.13 16.52
CA HIS A 40 -17.25 31.16 15.74
C HIS A 40 -15.79 31.57 15.62
N ASN A 41 -15.48 32.79 15.19
CA ASN A 41 -14.07 33.19 15.01
C ASN A 41 -13.29 33.22 16.34
N ILE A 42 -13.94 33.63 17.45
CA ILE A 42 -13.31 33.67 18.78
C ILE A 42 -13.16 32.27 19.39
N GLN A 43 -14.16 31.38 19.23
CA GLN A 43 -14.09 30.01 19.76
C GLN A 43 -13.27 29.08 18.87
N TYR A 44 -13.28 29.26 17.55
CA TYR A 44 -12.49 28.48 16.59
C TYR A 44 -11.00 28.76 16.76
N ASN A 45 -10.59 30.03 16.83
CA ASN A 45 -9.20 30.39 17.07
C ASN A 45 -8.71 29.90 18.43
N LYS A 46 -9.51 30.03 19.50
CA LYS A 46 -9.19 29.44 20.81
C LYS A 46 -9.14 27.91 20.78
N SER A 47 -10.01 27.24 20.02
CA SER A 47 -10.02 25.78 19.89
C SER A 47 -8.81 25.26 19.12
N LEU A 48 -8.40 25.94 18.05
CA LEU A 48 -7.17 25.66 17.31
C LEU A 48 -5.95 25.89 18.20
N GLU A 49 -5.95 26.98 18.97
CA GLU A 49 -4.89 27.28 19.91
C GLU A 49 -4.73 26.17 20.98
N TYR A 50 -5.83 25.68 21.56
CA TYR A 50 -5.78 24.56 22.52
C TYR A 50 -5.43 23.20 21.89
N CYS A 51 -5.85 22.94 20.65
CA CYS A 51 -5.45 21.72 19.95
C CYS A 51 -3.96 21.70 19.62
N HIS A 52 -3.38 22.88 19.43
CA HIS A 52 -1.99 23.03 18.99
C HIS A 52 -1.03 23.29 20.15
N GLN A 53 -1.50 23.65 21.33
CA GLN A 53 -0.63 23.88 22.49
C GLN A 53 -0.05 22.55 23.06
N LEU A 54 1.12 22.66 23.69
CA LEU A 54 1.77 21.52 24.36
C LEU A 54 1.04 21.16 25.66
N GLN A 55 1.17 19.92 26.15
CA GLN A 55 0.38 19.42 27.28
C GLN A 55 0.55 20.26 28.54
N PHE A 56 1.80 20.57 28.92
CA PHE A 56 2.07 21.36 30.11
C PHE A 56 1.61 22.83 29.99
N THR A 57 1.32 23.30 28.76
CA THR A 57 0.76 24.64 28.52
C THR A 57 -0.77 24.71 28.66
N ILE A 58 -1.48 23.57 28.64
CA ILE A 58 -2.95 23.51 28.65
C ILE A 58 -3.53 22.89 29.93
N THR A 59 -2.92 21.85 30.52
CA THR A 59 -3.67 20.90 31.36
C THR A 59 -3.80 21.29 32.84
N THR A 60 -5.02 21.37 33.38
CA THR A 60 -5.24 21.44 34.85
C THR A 60 -4.99 20.12 35.59
N ASN A 61 -4.84 18.99 34.88
CA ASN A 61 -4.63 17.67 35.46
C ASN A 61 -3.14 17.25 35.40
N ILE A 62 -2.41 17.59 36.46
CA ILE A 62 -0.96 17.41 36.61
C ILE A 62 -0.49 15.98 36.33
N THR A 63 -1.29 14.96 36.66
CA THR A 63 -0.90 13.54 36.53
C THR A 63 -0.90 13.01 35.10
N SER A 64 -1.56 13.71 34.18
CA SER A 64 -1.68 13.29 32.78
C SER A 64 -0.58 13.86 31.87
N SER A 65 0.11 14.93 32.30
CA SER A 65 1.12 15.63 31.50
C SER A 65 2.36 14.77 31.24
N ILE A 66 2.88 14.80 30.01
CA ILE A 66 4.20 14.27 29.68
C ILE A 66 5.31 14.96 30.48
N PHE A 67 5.13 16.25 30.79
CA PHE A 67 6.02 17.08 31.59
C PHE A 67 5.29 17.64 32.82
N PRO A 68 4.97 16.79 33.83
CA PRO A 68 4.15 17.20 34.97
C PRO A 68 4.86 18.23 35.85
N THR A 69 6.19 18.20 35.89
CA THR A 69 7.04 19.15 36.63
C THR A 69 6.99 20.57 36.07
N LEU A 70 6.70 20.74 34.78
CA LEU A 70 6.71 22.04 34.10
C LEU A 70 5.38 22.78 34.17
N HIS A 71 4.28 22.09 34.51
CA HIS A 71 2.95 22.68 34.44
C HIS A 71 2.74 23.84 35.42
N GLN A 72 2.95 23.58 36.72
CA GLN A 72 2.80 24.59 37.76
C GLN A 72 3.75 25.79 37.56
N PRO A 73 5.05 25.58 37.25
CA PRO A 73 5.95 26.67 36.89
C PRO A 73 5.51 27.48 35.68
N TYR A 74 4.96 26.85 34.63
CA TYR A 74 4.46 27.56 33.45
C TYR A 74 3.28 28.48 33.80
N TYR A 75 2.36 28.00 34.64
CA TYR A 75 1.23 28.79 35.11
C TYR A 75 1.66 29.98 35.99
N GLU A 76 2.58 29.74 36.94
CA GLU A 76 3.21 30.80 37.76
C GLU A 76 3.85 31.87 36.88
N LEU A 77 4.64 31.45 35.89
CA LEU A 77 5.30 32.34 34.94
C LEU A 77 4.29 33.19 34.15
N THR A 78 3.21 32.58 33.68
CA THR A 78 2.14 33.27 32.94
C THR A 78 1.48 34.35 33.79
N GLN A 79 1.14 34.03 35.05
CA GLN A 79 0.54 35.00 35.98
C GLN A 79 1.50 36.16 36.29
N LEU A 80 2.78 35.85 36.53
CA LEU A 80 3.80 36.86 36.82
C LEU A 80 4.01 37.82 35.65
N ILE A 81 4.09 37.31 34.42
CA ILE A 81 4.21 38.16 33.22
C ILE A 81 2.98 39.07 33.11
N ASN A 82 1.77 38.52 33.28
CA ASN A 82 0.53 39.32 33.23
C ASN A 82 0.47 40.40 34.32
N GLN A 83 0.93 40.10 35.54
CA GLN A 83 1.06 41.08 36.62
C GLN A 83 2.06 42.18 36.28
N CYS A 84 3.24 41.81 35.75
CA CYS A 84 4.26 42.75 35.32
C CYS A 84 3.78 43.62 34.15
N VAL A 85 2.92 43.09 33.27
CA VAL A 85 2.32 43.84 32.17
C VAL A 85 1.25 44.81 32.64
N ASN A 86 0.41 44.41 33.61
CA ASN A 86 -0.70 45.24 34.10
C ASN A 86 -0.29 46.30 35.14
N ASN A 87 0.87 46.14 35.80
CA ASN A 87 1.41 47.12 36.75
C ASN A 87 2.00 48.35 36.03
N ASN A 88 1.13 49.26 35.58
CA ASN A 88 1.47 50.51 34.89
C ASN A 88 1.89 51.67 35.83
N ASN A 89 2.09 51.44 37.12
CA ASN A 89 2.08 52.51 38.12
C ASN A 89 3.40 53.26 38.38
N ASN A 90 4.51 53.02 37.68
CA ASN A 90 5.73 53.85 37.86
C ASN A 90 6.54 54.00 36.57
N ASN A 91 6.30 55.08 35.83
CA ASN A 91 6.86 55.36 34.50
C ASN A 91 8.37 55.63 34.42
N ASN A 92 9.16 55.48 35.50
CA ASN A 92 10.56 55.92 35.48
C ASN A 92 11.60 54.83 35.75
N ASN A 93 11.22 53.57 36.00
CA ASN A 93 12.23 52.52 36.19
C ASN A 93 11.81 51.17 35.57
N ILE A 94 12.15 51.00 34.29
CA ILE A 94 11.81 49.83 33.45
C ILE A 94 12.31 48.51 34.06
N GLU A 95 13.46 48.52 34.74
CA GLU A 95 14.01 47.33 35.42
C GLU A 95 13.16 46.90 36.64
N GLN A 96 12.51 47.84 37.33
CA GLN A 96 11.65 47.53 38.48
C GLN A 96 10.33 46.86 38.07
N ARG A 97 9.84 47.09 36.84
CA ARG A 97 8.62 46.45 36.33
C ARG A 97 8.76 44.94 36.23
N TRP A 98 9.94 44.46 35.83
CA TRP A 98 10.22 43.04 35.61
C TRP A 98 10.92 42.37 36.79
N LEU A 99 11.32 43.13 37.80
CA LEU A 99 11.97 42.63 39.02
C LEU A 99 11.23 41.44 39.68
N PRO A 100 9.88 41.38 39.74
CA PRO A 100 9.19 40.20 40.29
C PRO A 100 9.48 38.92 39.49
N LEU A 101 9.52 39.01 38.16
CA LEU A 101 9.84 37.89 37.27
C LEU A 101 11.30 37.47 37.45
N ILE A 102 12.21 38.44 37.51
CA ILE A 102 13.64 38.23 37.73
C ILE A 102 13.87 37.48 39.04
N ASN A 103 13.29 37.96 40.14
CA ASN A 103 13.41 37.36 41.46
C ASN A 103 12.84 35.93 41.49
N TRP A 104 11.71 35.69 40.80
CA TRP A 104 11.15 34.34 40.70
C TRP A 104 12.12 33.39 40.01
N ILE A 105 12.71 33.80 38.87
CA ILE A 105 13.70 32.99 38.13
C ILE A 105 14.91 32.69 39.01
N GLU A 106 15.51 33.73 39.60
CA GLU A 106 16.66 33.56 40.49
C GLU A 106 16.34 32.63 41.68
N SER A 107 15.13 32.74 42.25
CA SER A 107 14.70 31.85 43.33
C SER A 107 14.63 30.38 42.89
N LYS A 108 14.13 30.10 41.68
CA LYS A 108 14.02 28.72 41.16
C LYS A 108 15.40 28.13 40.85
N LEU A 109 16.34 28.96 40.40
CA LEU A 109 17.72 28.55 40.12
C LEU A 109 18.55 28.36 41.40
N ASN A 110 18.35 29.20 42.43
CA ASN A 110 19.20 29.25 43.63
C ASN A 110 18.71 28.35 44.80
N ILE A 111 17.40 28.08 44.91
CA ILE A 111 16.83 27.45 46.12
C ILE A 111 16.62 25.93 45.95
N ASN A 112 16.51 25.42 44.71
CA ASN A 112 16.42 23.98 44.42
C ASN A 112 16.77 23.66 42.94
N PRO A 113 18.04 23.43 42.59
CA PRO A 113 18.44 23.01 41.23
C PRO A 113 17.88 21.63 40.82
N SER A 114 17.15 20.94 41.70
CA SER A 114 16.55 19.63 41.47
C SER A 114 15.16 19.66 40.82
N ILE A 115 14.51 20.82 40.67
CA ILE A 115 13.11 20.90 40.19
C ILE A 115 12.97 21.51 38.78
N LEU A 116 13.78 22.51 38.42
CA LEU A 116 13.73 23.19 37.12
C LEU A 116 15.12 23.54 36.59
N ASN A 117 15.35 23.25 35.30
CA ASN A 117 16.52 23.68 34.53
C ASN A 117 16.25 25.05 33.88
N ILE A 118 17.30 25.86 33.73
CA ILE A 118 17.24 27.14 33.01
C ILE A 118 16.70 26.99 31.58
N ILE A 119 17.00 25.88 30.89
CA ILE A 119 16.47 25.60 29.54
C ILE A 119 14.94 25.48 29.58
N GLU A 120 14.39 24.80 30.59
CA GLU A 120 12.95 24.66 30.76
C GLU A 120 12.29 26.03 30.97
N ILE A 121 12.89 26.90 31.78
CA ILE A 121 12.41 28.28 31.98
C ILE A 121 12.41 29.07 30.66
N LYS A 122 13.48 28.96 29.86
CA LYS A 122 13.58 29.62 28.54
C LYS A 122 12.51 29.13 27.57
N VAL A 123 12.28 27.82 27.49
CA VAL A 123 11.25 27.23 26.63
C VAL A 123 9.85 27.64 27.09
N MET A 124 9.57 27.61 28.40
CA MET A 124 8.30 28.08 28.95
C MET A 124 8.05 29.56 28.62
N LEU A 125 9.09 30.41 28.71
CA LEU A 125 9.01 31.82 28.37
C LEU A 125 8.74 32.02 26.87
N LEU A 126 9.43 31.27 26.00
CA LEU A 126 9.22 31.30 24.55
C LEU A 126 7.75 31.01 24.18
N LEU A 127 7.21 29.92 24.73
CA LEU A 127 5.83 29.50 24.49
C LEU A 127 4.81 30.48 25.07
N ASN A 128 5.08 31.04 26.25
CA ASN A 128 4.25 32.08 26.85
C ASN A 128 4.15 33.31 25.94
N ILE A 129 5.29 33.79 25.44
CA ILE A 129 5.30 34.95 24.56
C ILE A 129 4.57 34.62 23.25
N TYR A 130 4.81 33.44 22.67
CA TYR A 130 4.18 33.05 21.40
C TYR A 130 2.66 32.93 21.51
N TYR A 131 2.13 32.12 22.44
CA TYR A 131 0.69 31.89 22.52
C TYR A 131 -0.05 33.10 23.12
N ASN A 132 0.43 33.66 24.24
CA ASN A 132 -0.33 34.68 24.96
C ASN A 132 -0.18 36.09 24.38
N TYR A 133 0.93 36.39 23.69
CA TYR A 133 1.21 37.76 23.23
C TYR A 133 1.39 37.87 21.71
N TYR A 134 2.11 36.96 21.07
CA TYR A 134 2.30 36.97 19.61
C TYR A 134 1.00 36.66 18.86
N CYS A 135 0.35 35.53 19.17
CA CYS A 135 -0.89 35.12 18.49
C CYS A 135 -2.05 36.10 18.72
N ASN A 136 -1.99 36.91 19.79
CA ASN A 136 -2.97 37.93 20.12
C ASN A 136 -2.62 39.34 19.61
N GLY A 137 -1.50 39.51 18.89
CA GLY A 137 -1.07 40.83 18.40
C GLY A 137 -0.63 41.81 19.50
N GLN A 138 -0.25 41.30 20.68
CA GLN A 138 0.06 42.08 21.90
C GLN A 138 1.57 42.15 22.23
N LEU A 139 2.47 41.76 21.33
CA LEU A 139 3.93 41.75 21.56
C LEU A 139 4.49 43.08 22.09
N LYS A 140 3.94 44.22 21.64
CA LYS A 140 4.37 45.57 22.09
C LYS A 140 4.28 45.75 23.61
N SER A 141 3.36 45.04 24.27
CA SER A 141 3.24 45.08 25.74
C SER A 141 4.46 44.49 26.46
N LEU A 142 5.29 43.70 25.76
CA LEU A 142 6.48 43.01 26.24
C LEU A 142 7.81 43.64 25.79
N ASP A 143 7.83 44.74 25.05
CA ASP A 143 9.06 45.28 24.41
C ASP A 143 10.27 45.36 25.36
N HIS A 144 10.06 45.76 26.62
CA HIS A 144 11.12 45.83 27.62
C HIS A 144 11.54 44.48 28.22
N LEU A 145 10.63 43.49 28.29
CA LEU A 145 10.99 42.13 28.69
C LEU A 145 11.97 41.52 27.69
N LEU A 146 11.78 41.81 26.40
CA LEU A 146 12.66 41.31 25.35
C LEU A 146 14.09 41.87 25.51
N ILE A 147 14.21 43.14 25.90
CA ILE A 147 15.50 43.77 26.21
C ILE A 147 16.17 43.07 27.41
N ILE A 148 15.41 42.74 28.45
CA ILE A 148 15.91 42.05 29.65
C ILE A 148 16.34 40.60 29.33
N ILE A 149 15.56 39.91 28.49
CA ILE A 149 15.88 38.57 28.00
C ILE A 149 17.23 38.58 27.25
N GLU A 150 17.47 39.60 26.42
CA GLU A 150 18.71 39.73 25.65
C GLU A 150 19.92 40.15 26.51
N ASN A 151 19.74 40.96 27.56
CA ASN A 151 20.84 41.71 28.17
C ASN A 151 21.31 41.26 29.56
N THR A 152 20.53 40.50 30.36
CA THR A 152 20.87 40.43 31.80
C THR A 152 20.77 39.06 32.49
N ILE A 153 19.68 38.29 32.37
CA ILE A 153 19.41 37.18 33.34
C ILE A 153 19.39 35.77 32.73
N PHE A 154 19.12 35.62 31.44
CA PHE A 154 18.90 34.30 30.86
C PHE A 154 20.16 33.63 30.31
N GLN A 155 21.29 34.36 30.19
CA GLN A 155 22.51 33.90 29.51
C GLN A 155 22.17 33.06 28.27
N LEU A 156 21.47 33.69 27.31
CA LEU A 156 21.08 32.99 26.08
C LEU A 156 22.33 32.63 25.29
N SER A 157 22.42 31.36 24.88
CA SER A 157 23.38 30.94 23.87
C SER A 157 23.11 31.68 22.55
N ASP A 158 24.08 31.69 21.65
CA ASP A 158 23.91 32.35 20.36
C ASP A 158 22.75 31.75 19.55
N GLU A 159 22.55 30.43 19.67
CA GLU A 159 21.43 29.70 19.09
C GLU A 159 20.09 30.15 19.68
N GLU A 160 19.96 30.17 21.00
CA GLU A 160 18.73 30.56 21.69
C GLU A 160 18.39 32.04 21.41
N ARG A 161 19.38 32.93 21.43
CA ARG A 161 19.20 34.36 21.13
C ARG A 161 18.64 34.58 19.73
N ARG A 162 19.10 33.81 18.74
CA ARG A 162 18.57 33.86 17.37
C ARG A 162 17.11 33.40 17.31
N VAL A 163 16.78 32.32 18.02
CA VAL A 163 15.39 31.81 18.10
C VAL A 163 14.45 32.87 18.66
N PHE A 164 14.79 33.46 19.81
CA PHE A 164 13.99 34.54 20.40
C PHE A 164 13.83 35.72 19.44
N ARG A 165 14.92 36.18 18.81
CA ARG A 165 14.88 37.31 17.87
C ARG A 165 13.95 37.09 16.68
N ILE A 166 14.01 35.93 16.03
CA ILE A 166 13.21 35.64 14.83
C ILE A 166 11.72 35.48 15.17
N LEU A 167 11.39 34.83 16.28
CA LEU A 167 9.99 34.69 16.69
C LEU A 167 9.36 36.02 17.13
N LEU A 168 10.14 36.88 17.77
CA LEU A 168 9.63 38.12 18.37
C LEU A 168 9.61 39.30 17.41
N LYS A 169 10.53 39.30 16.44
CA LYS A 169 10.69 40.37 15.46
C LYS A 169 10.92 39.76 14.07
N PRO A 170 9.96 38.95 13.56
CA PRO A 170 10.10 38.28 12.27
C PRO A 170 10.21 39.26 11.10
N GLU A 171 9.84 40.54 11.29
CA GLU A 171 10.01 41.62 10.32
C GLU A 171 11.42 42.25 10.32
N GLN A 172 12.13 42.23 11.46
CA GLN A 172 13.46 42.84 11.61
C GLN A 172 14.59 41.83 11.41
N TYR A 173 14.34 40.58 11.80
CA TYR A 173 15.26 39.47 11.63
C TYR A 173 14.73 38.55 10.53
N ILE A 174 14.80 39.07 9.30
CA ILE A 174 14.45 38.35 8.08
C ILE A 174 15.70 37.74 7.45
N ILE A 175 15.54 36.51 6.98
CA ILE A 175 16.31 35.87 5.92
C ILE A 175 16.63 36.83 4.75
N GLY A 176 17.86 37.36 4.63
CA GLY A 176 18.42 37.86 3.34
C GLY A 176 19.11 39.23 3.36
N TYR A 177 20.10 39.40 2.47
CA TYR A 177 20.96 40.58 2.33
C TYR A 177 20.12 41.86 2.25
N ILE A 178 20.46 42.83 3.10
CA ILE A 178 19.86 44.18 3.21
C ILE A 178 19.74 44.92 1.85
N LYS A 179 20.40 44.45 0.79
CA LYS A 179 20.58 45.19 -0.47
C LYS A 179 19.67 44.80 -1.65
N GLU A 180 18.98 43.64 -1.65
CA GLU A 180 18.31 43.17 -2.89
C GLU A 180 16.80 42.89 -2.82
N ASN A 181 16.16 42.95 -1.65
CA ASN A 181 14.71 42.73 -1.54
C ASN A 181 13.91 44.03 -1.35
N ASN A 182 13.63 44.73 -2.45
CA ASN A 182 12.53 45.72 -2.49
C ASN A 182 11.13 45.06 -2.46
N HIS A 183 11.04 43.74 -2.25
CA HIS A 183 9.77 43.00 -2.13
C HIS A 183 9.82 42.02 -0.95
N ILE A 184 9.49 42.52 0.24
CA ILE A 184 9.34 41.76 1.49
C ILE A 184 8.36 40.57 1.33
N ASP A 185 7.45 40.63 0.34
CA ASP A 185 6.43 39.61 0.11
C ASP A 185 6.90 38.33 -0.61
N LYS A 186 8.15 38.25 -1.09
CA LYS A 186 8.64 37.10 -1.87
C LYS A 186 9.36 36.01 -1.08
N ASN A 187 9.50 36.14 0.25
CA ASN A 187 10.02 35.05 1.09
C ASN A 187 8.86 34.28 1.75
N TYR A 188 8.36 33.28 1.04
CA TYR A 188 7.14 32.57 1.41
C TYR A 188 7.28 31.70 2.66
N LEU A 189 8.50 31.29 3.06
CA LEU A 189 8.69 30.58 4.33
C LEU A 189 8.53 31.54 5.53
N ASN A 190 8.95 32.80 5.39
CA ASN A 190 8.71 33.83 6.41
C ASN A 190 7.23 34.20 6.53
N ASN A 191 6.46 34.10 5.44
CA ASN A 191 5.02 34.39 5.46
C ASN A 191 4.27 33.48 6.44
N LEU A 192 4.75 32.24 6.68
CA LEU A 192 4.23 31.34 7.72
C LEU A 192 4.26 31.97 9.12
N PHE A 193 5.16 32.93 9.38
CA PHE A 193 5.37 33.57 10.68
C PHE A 193 4.95 35.04 10.67
N LYS A 194 3.97 35.41 9.83
CA LYS A 194 3.21 36.66 9.99
C LYS A 194 2.10 36.44 11.03
N VAL A 195 1.77 37.48 11.80
CA VAL A 195 0.74 37.42 12.85
C VAL A 195 -0.61 36.99 12.25
N ASP A 196 -1.01 37.64 11.15
CA ASP A 196 -2.28 37.43 10.43
C ASP A 196 -2.11 36.55 9.17
N CYS A 197 -1.43 35.42 9.31
CA CYS A 197 -1.33 34.43 8.22
C CYS A 197 -2.75 34.04 7.74
N GLN A 198 -3.11 34.42 6.51
CA GLN A 198 -4.48 34.34 5.99
C GLN A 198 -4.85 32.96 5.42
N ASP A 199 -3.87 32.08 5.26
CA ASP A 199 -4.05 30.72 4.74
C ASP A 199 -4.37 29.76 5.88
N ASP A 200 -5.50 29.05 5.73
CA ASP A 200 -6.03 28.11 6.72
C ASP A 200 -5.11 26.92 7.00
N ASP A 201 -4.25 26.54 6.04
CA ASP A 201 -3.30 25.42 6.20
C ASP A 201 -1.95 25.88 6.77
N GLU A 202 -1.58 27.15 6.54
CA GLU A 202 -0.31 27.70 7.02
C GLU A 202 -0.32 27.99 8.53
N LEU A 203 -1.45 28.44 9.07
CA LEU A 203 -1.60 28.73 10.49
C LEU A 203 -1.33 27.49 11.38
N PRO A 204 -1.96 26.32 11.16
CA PRO A 204 -1.61 25.09 11.86
C PRO A 204 -0.13 24.70 11.76
N ILE A 205 0.45 24.80 10.56
CA ILE A 205 1.87 24.48 10.33
C ILE A 205 2.76 25.41 11.15
N ARG A 206 2.46 26.71 11.22
CA ARG A 206 3.18 27.66 12.09
C ARG A 206 3.21 27.19 13.53
N HIS A 207 2.06 26.83 14.10
CA HIS A 207 1.99 26.35 15.49
C HIS A 207 2.82 25.08 15.70
N ILE A 208 2.70 24.10 14.81
CA ILE A 208 3.48 22.85 14.87
C ILE A 208 4.98 23.14 14.79
N LEU A 209 5.43 24.04 13.90
CA LEU A 209 6.83 24.42 13.78
C LEU A 209 7.37 25.09 15.04
N VAL A 210 6.60 26.00 15.65
CA VAL A 210 7.02 26.65 16.92
C VAL A 210 7.13 25.64 18.05
N ASN A 211 6.19 24.68 18.13
CA ASN A 211 6.26 23.61 19.11
C ASN A 211 7.44 22.67 18.87
N LEU A 212 7.70 22.29 17.62
CA LEU A 212 8.87 21.51 17.26
C LEU A 212 10.15 22.23 17.71
N LEU A 213 10.28 23.53 17.46
CA LEU A 213 11.42 24.33 17.90
C LEU A 213 11.58 24.33 19.41
N ALA A 214 10.48 24.55 20.14
CA ALA A 214 10.45 24.49 21.61
C ALA A 214 10.90 23.12 22.13
N MET A 215 10.45 22.04 21.50
CA MET A 215 10.82 20.66 21.84
C MET A 215 12.28 20.35 21.49
N ILE A 216 12.82 20.85 20.37
CA ILE A 216 14.25 20.74 20.05
C ILE A 216 15.11 21.46 21.10
N LEU A 217 14.73 22.69 21.48
CA LEU A 217 15.44 23.45 22.50
C LEU A 217 15.40 22.74 23.86
N LEU A 218 14.26 22.18 24.22
CA LEU A 218 14.08 21.43 25.46
C LEU A 218 14.95 20.16 25.46
N SER A 219 14.93 19.37 24.38
CA SER A 219 15.71 18.14 24.23
C SER A 219 17.23 18.33 24.26
N GLY A 220 17.74 19.49 23.83
CA GLY A 220 19.16 19.78 23.82
C GLY A 220 19.95 19.02 22.74
N LYS A 221 21.28 18.98 22.91
CA LYS A 221 22.26 18.62 21.86
C LYS A 221 22.26 17.15 21.43
N GLU A 222 21.73 16.26 22.26
CA GLU A 222 21.71 14.82 21.98
C GLU A 222 20.60 14.40 21.01
N ASN A 223 19.66 15.30 20.71
CA ASN A 223 18.59 15.05 19.78
C ASN A 223 19.04 15.24 18.32
N PRO A 224 18.69 14.33 17.38
CA PRO A 224 19.06 14.50 15.97
C PRO A 224 18.54 15.81 15.36
N PHE A 225 17.34 16.26 15.75
CA PHE A 225 16.76 17.52 15.27
C PHE A 225 17.52 18.76 15.75
N TRP A 226 18.23 18.69 16.88
CA TRP A 226 19.18 19.72 17.27
C TRP A 226 20.31 19.84 16.25
N THR A 227 20.85 18.70 15.80
CA THR A 227 21.88 18.67 14.77
C THR A 227 21.35 19.25 13.46
N PHE A 228 20.14 18.88 13.00
CA PHE A 228 19.51 19.48 11.82
C PHE A 228 19.35 21.00 11.94
N LEU A 229 19.03 21.49 13.13
CA LEU A 229 18.72 22.88 13.36
C LEU A 229 19.97 23.76 13.53
N PHE A 230 20.91 23.35 14.35
CA PHE A 230 22.02 24.20 14.81
C PHE A 230 23.39 23.76 14.31
N GLN A 231 23.56 22.47 13.98
CA GLN A 231 24.84 21.91 13.59
C GLN A 231 24.75 21.07 12.31
N PRO A 232 24.07 21.51 11.25
CA PRO A 232 23.76 20.61 10.14
C PRO A 232 24.99 20.25 9.30
N LEU A 233 26.13 20.92 9.47
CA LEU A 233 27.43 20.47 8.95
C LEU A 233 27.90 19.14 9.55
N LYS A 234 27.48 18.80 10.78
CA LYS A 234 27.81 17.51 11.41
C LYS A 234 27.07 16.33 10.78
N LEU A 235 26.05 16.60 9.95
CA LEU A 235 25.35 15.57 9.22
C LEU A 235 26.19 15.00 8.07
N GLU A 236 27.26 15.69 7.66
CA GLU A 236 28.17 15.21 6.63
C GLU A 236 28.75 13.84 6.97
N GLU A 237 28.74 12.92 5.99
CA GLU A 237 29.17 11.52 6.14
C GLU A 237 28.36 10.69 7.15
N THR A 238 27.17 11.17 7.53
CA THR A 238 26.24 10.46 8.42
C THR A 238 24.93 10.12 7.70
N PHE A 239 24.17 9.19 8.28
CA PHE A 239 22.83 8.83 7.83
C PHE A 239 21.83 9.74 8.54
N GLY A 240 21.09 10.48 7.74
CA GLY A 240 20.14 11.44 8.25
C GLY A 240 18.87 10.77 8.79
N PHE A 241 18.43 11.17 9.98
CA PHE A 241 17.17 10.71 10.58
C PHE A 241 15.98 11.19 9.75
N GLY A 242 15.08 10.28 9.38
CA GLY A 242 13.99 10.57 8.46
C GLY A 242 14.47 10.88 7.05
N SER A 243 15.58 10.32 6.61
CA SER A 243 15.98 10.36 5.20
C SER A 243 15.54 9.05 4.54
N THR A 244 14.90 9.07 3.37
CA THR A 244 14.72 7.81 2.59
C THR A 244 15.97 7.39 1.84
N ALA A 245 16.98 8.27 1.74
CA ALA A 245 18.25 7.93 1.14
C ALA A 245 19.04 7.06 2.13
N ASN A 246 19.25 5.80 1.75
CA ASN A 246 20.07 4.83 2.48
C ASN A 246 21.56 5.03 2.19
N SER A 247 21.97 6.29 2.08
CA SER A 247 23.34 6.69 1.82
C SER A 247 23.75 7.76 2.82
N PRO A 248 25.05 7.81 3.18
CA PRO A 248 25.57 8.90 3.98
C PRO A 248 25.41 10.22 3.23
N ILE A 249 25.14 11.31 3.95
CA ILE A 249 25.03 12.66 3.39
C ILE A 249 26.42 13.10 2.91
N ARG A 250 26.69 12.95 1.61
CA ARG A 250 28.00 13.27 1.02
C ARG A 250 28.14 14.76 0.70
N ARG A 251 29.39 15.25 0.65
CA ARG A 251 29.76 16.60 0.20
C ARG A 251 29.30 16.96 -1.22
N THR A 252 28.96 15.97 -2.03
CA THR A 252 28.59 16.10 -3.45
C THR A 252 27.10 16.30 -3.71
N GLY A 253 26.27 16.40 -2.66
CA GLY A 253 24.83 16.58 -2.78
C GLY A 253 24.08 15.27 -2.60
N VAL A 254 23.26 15.19 -1.56
CA VAL A 254 22.27 14.11 -1.37
C VAL A 254 20.91 14.77 -1.30
N HIS A 255 20.03 14.43 -2.25
CA HIS A 255 18.67 14.94 -2.28
C HIS A 255 17.89 14.36 -1.10
N TYR A 256 17.99 15.05 0.02
CA TYR A 256 17.25 14.77 1.24
C TYR A 256 15.75 14.79 0.87
N ASP A 257 15.08 13.64 0.96
CA ASP A 257 13.62 13.48 0.88
C ASP A 257 12.88 13.64 -0.46
N CYS A 258 13.47 13.22 -1.57
CA CYS A 258 12.64 12.89 -2.74
C CYS A 258 12.67 11.42 -3.13
N GLY A 259 13.36 10.58 -2.33
CA GLY A 259 13.81 9.28 -2.78
C GLY A 259 14.46 9.43 -4.14
N CYS A 260 15.43 10.34 -4.31
CA CYS A 260 16.28 10.43 -5.49
C CYS A 260 17.71 10.87 -5.09
N ILE A 261 18.73 10.54 -5.88
CA ILE A 261 20.12 11.00 -5.77
C ILE A 261 20.44 11.85 -7.00
N ILE A 262 21.28 12.87 -6.87
CA ILE A 262 21.80 13.58 -8.05
C ILE A 262 23.16 13.00 -8.42
N SER A 263 23.30 12.47 -9.63
CA SER A 263 24.55 11.87 -10.13
C SER A 263 25.68 12.89 -10.24
N GLU A 264 26.92 12.42 -10.45
CA GLU A 264 28.07 13.28 -10.80
C GLU A 264 27.85 14.08 -12.10
N THR A 265 26.93 13.62 -12.95
CA THR A 265 26.47 14.31 -14.17
C THR A 265 25.32 15.28 -13.92
N GLY A 266 24.77 15.30 -12.70
CA GLY A 266 23.75 16.23 -12.27
C GLY A 266 22.29 15.80 -12.58
N ALA A 267 22.04 14.53 -12.87
CA ALA A 267 20.71 13.98 -13.11
C ALA A 267 20.05 13.51 -11.80
N LEU A 268 18.75 13.78 -11.59
CA LEU A 268 17.95 13.27 -10.46
C LEU A 268 17.56 11.80 -10.71
N ILE A 269 17.94 10.89 -9.81
CA ILE A 269 17.76 9.43 -9.91
C ILE A 269 16.92 8.91 -8.74
N PRO A 270 15.66 8.48 -8.94
CA PRO A 270 14.85 7.85 -7.90
C PRO A 270 15.50 6.68 -7.14
N PHE A 271 15.22 6.61 -5.84
CA PHE A 271 15.71 5.68 -4.85
C PHE A 271 14.53 4.80 -4.40
N SER A 272 14.60 3.51 -4.69
CA SER A 272 13.59 2.53 -4.27
C SER A 272 13.63 2.32 -2.76
N THR A 273 12.56 2.65 -2.05
CA THR A 273 12.47 2.46 -0.60
C THR A 273 11.82 1.13 -0.26
N GLY A 274 12.56 0.27 0.45
CA GLY A 274 12.00 -0.68 1.41
C GLY A 274 12.03 -0.04 2.80
N SER A 275 11.13 0.91 3.09
CA SER A 275 11.05 1.48 4.44
C SER A 275 10.34 0.51 5.38
N ILE A 276 10.95 0.24 6.53
CA ILE A 276 10.43 -0.64 7.60
C ILE A 276 9.33 0.07 8.43
N LEU A 277 9.16 1.39 8.21
CA LEU A 277 8.20 2.23 8.90
C LEU A 277 6.83 2.26 8.21
N SER A 278 5.75 2.31 8.98
CA SER A 278 4.42 2.63 8.45
C SER A 278 4.47 3.99 7.74
N VAL A 279 3.77 4.11 6.62
CA VAL A 279 3.76 5.34 5.80
C VAL A 279 3.52 6.61 6.66
N PRO A 280 2.55 6.65 7.61
CA PRO A 280 2.32 7.84 8.43
C PRO A 280 3.48 8.20 9.39
N SER A 281 4.16 7.21 9.97
CA SER A 281 5.30 7.48 10.87
C SER A 281 6.48 8.10 10.12
N VAL A 282 6.72 7.67 8.87
CA VAL A 282 7.76 8.27 8.00
C VAL A 282 7.47 9.76 7.80
N TYR A 283 6.23 10.10 7.44
CA TYR A 283 5.82 11.48 7.21
C TYR A 283 5.96 12.36 8.47
N ILE A 284 5.73 11.84 9.67
CA ILE A 284 5.96 12.61 10.90
C ILE A 284 7.44 12.95 11.10
N VAL A 285 8.34 11.97 10.89
CA VAL A 285 9.78 12.23 10.97
C VAL A 285 10.20 13.22 9.90
N TYR A 286 9.66 13.10 8.68
CA TYR A 286 9.92 14.02 7.57
C TYR A 286 9.51 15.44 7.92
N PHE A 287 8.31 15.60 8.50
CA PHE A 287 7.83 16.90 8.96
C PHE A 287 8.83 17.51 9.94
N ALA A 288 9.28 16.75 10.93
CA ALA A 288 10.23 17.22 11.93
C ALA A 288 11.58 17.61 11.32
N THR A 289 12.11 16.79 10.41
CA THR A 289 13.38 17.06 9.73
C THR A 289 13.30 18.31 8.85
N PHE A 290 12.28 18.42 8.01
CA PHE A 290 12.06 19.63 7.21
C PHE A 290 11.74 20.86 8.05
N GLY A 291 11.05 20.68 9.18
CA GLY A 291 10.75 21.75 10.11
C GLY A 291 12.01 22.29 10.78
N ALA A 292 12.90 21.41 11.22
CA ALA A 292 14.21 21.79 11.75
C ALA A 292 15.06 22.49 10.67
N MET A 293 15.04 22.02 9.42
CA MET A 293 15.72 22.70 8.32
C MET A 293 15.10 24.07 7.99
N ALA A 294 13.78 24.21 8.04
CA ALA A 294 13.08 25.49 7.87
C ALA A 294 13.58 26.50 8.92
N TRP A 295 13.62 26.09 10.17
CA TRP A 295 14.16 26.91 11.26
C TRP A 295 15.63 27.24 11.08
N HIS A 296 16.46 26.30 10.62
CA HIS A 296 17.85 26.59 10.33
C HIS A 296 18.01 27.71 9.30
N LEU A 297 17.24 27.66 8.20
CA LEU A 297 17.28 28.70 7.17
C LEU A 297 16.79 30.07 7.64
N LEU A 298 15.83 30.06 8.57
CA LEU A 298 15.36 31.26 9.28
C LEU A 298 16.45 31.85 10.15
N LEU A 299 17.15 31.02 10.93
CA LEU A 299 18.13 31.41 11.94
C LEU A 299 19.51 31.79 11.38
N PHE A 300 19.89 31.24 10.22
CA PHE A 300 21.25 31.32 9.70
C PHE A 300 21.27 31.73 8.22
N GLU A 301 21.58 33.01 7.99
CA GLU A 301 21.58 33.59 6.65
C GLU A 301 22.66 33.06 5.71
N SER A 302 23.85 32.80 6.22
CA SER A 302 24.99 32.32 5.43
C SER A 302 24.92 30.83 5.07
N SER A 303 23.91 30.10 5.57
CA SER A 303 23.85 28.65 5.45
C SER A 303 23.53 28.15 4.04
N VAL A 304 22.77 28.90 3.25
CA VAL A 304 22.28 28.40 1.95
C VAL A 304 23.44 28.06 1.01
N GLN A 305 24.43 28.94 0.92
CA GLN A 305 25.58 28.74 0.01
C GLN A 305 26.59 27.72 0.56
N ASN A 306 26.75 27.60 1.87
CA ASN A 306 27.74 26.72 2.49
C ASN A 306 27.24 25.29 2.72
N LEU A 307 25.96 25.15 3.05
CA LEU A 307 25.31 23.88 3.41
C LEU A 307 24.54 23.30 2.24
N TYR A 308 23.70 24.11 1.59
CA TYR A 308 22.70 23.59 0.67
C TYR A 308 23.15 23.53 -0.79
N ASN A 309 24.18 24.26 -1.22
CA ASN A 309 24.89 23.94 -2.48
C ASN A 309 25.58 22.56 -2.44
N ARG A 310 25.84 22.03 -1.24
CA ARG A 310 26.52 20.73 -1.01
C ARG A 310 25.58 19.61 -0.60
N ILE A 311 24.37 19.94 -0.15
CA ILE A 311 23.35 18.98 0.30
C ILE A 311 22.24 18.87 -0.75
N LEU A 312 21.66 19.98 -1.22
CA LEU A 312 20.72 19.97 -2.34
C LEU A 312 21.53 20.09 -3.61
N ALA A 313 21.50 19.08 -4.46
CA ALA A 313 22.47 19.08 -5.54
C ALA A 313 22.23 20.26 -6.49
N LYS A 314 23.34 20.73 -7.06
CA LYS A 314 23.45 21.93 -7.90
C LYS A 314 22.34 22.04 -8.95
N ASN A 315 21.87 20.91 -9.47
CA ASN A 315 20.88 20.80 -10.54
C ASN A 315 19.41 20.78 -10.08
N ALA A 316 19.14 20.58 -8.79
CA ALA A 316 17.80 20.72 -8.21
C ALA A 316 17.31 22.18 -8.29
N ILE A 317 18.25 23.12 -8.32
CA ILE A 317 18.03 24.55 -8.33
C ILE A 317 18.28 25.16 -9.72
N ASP A 318 19.01 24.46 -10.59
CA ASP A 318 19.38 24.92 -11.95
C ASP A 318 18.68 24.18 -13.11
N SER A 319 17.87 23.14 -12.86
CA SER A 319 17.08 22.56 -13.97
C SER A 319 15.97 23.52 -14.37
N LYS A 320 15.95 23.93 -15.64
CA LYS A 320 14.94 24.82 -16.25
C LYS A 320 13.50 24.43 -15.87
N ALA A 321 13.21 23.14 -15.73
CA ALA A 321 11.91 22.61 -15.35
C ALA A 321 11.52 22.82 -13.87
N VAL A 322 12.49 22.82 -12.93
CA VAL A 322 12.24 23.13 -11.52
C VAL A 322 12.29 24.63 -11.25
N THR A 323 13.11 25.37 -12.02
CA THR A 323 13.19 26.83 -11.96
C THR A 323 11.92 27.52 -12.46
N GLU A 324 11.21 26.93 -13.42
CA GLU A 324 9.92 27.45 -13.90
C GLU A 324 8.77 27.16 -12.92
N CYS A 325 8.87 26.11 -12.08
CA CYS A 325 7.84 25.72 -11.11
C CYS A 325 8.09 26.23 -9.67
N MET A 326 9.34 26.49 -9.27
CA MET A 326 9.68 27.07 -7.96
C MET A 326 10.08 28.53 -8.14
N GLY A 327 9.17 29.46 -7.85
CA GLY A 327 9.44 30.90 -8.02
C GLY A 327 10.66 31.42 -7.24
N GLY A 328 11.27 32.51 -7.69
CA GLY A 328 12.31 33.25 -6.96
C GLY A 328 13.71 33.21 -7.60
N ASP A 329 14.37 34.38 -7.60
CA ASP A 329 15.61 34.61 -8.36
C ASP A 329 16.89 34.12 -7.64
N SER A 330 16.79 33.71 -6.37
CA SER A 330 17.95 33.26 -5.57
C SER A 330 17.86 31.78 -5.18
N ILE A 331 19.03 31.12 -5.09
CA ILE A 331 19.18 29.74 -4.57
C ILE A 331 18.46 29.59 -3.22
N ARG A 332 18.59 30.60 -2.35
CA ARG A 332 17.95 30.64 -1.03
C ARG A 332 16.43 30.57 -1.12
N THR A 333 15.83 31.37 -1.99
CA THR A 333 14.38 31.42 -2.18
C THR A 333 13.86 30.08 -2.67
N LYS A 334 14.54 29.45 -3.63
CA LYS A 334 14.17 28.13 -4.15
C LYS A 334 14.24 27.03 -3.07
N VAL A 335 15.28 27.03 -2.23
CA VAL A 335 15.38 26.10 -1.10
C VAL A 335 14.25 26.32 -0.09
N CYS A 336 13.93 27.58 0.23
CA CYS A 336 12.82 27.90 1.15
C CYS A 336 11.47 27.41 0.58
N HIS A 337 11.23 27.54 -0.72
CA HIS A 337 10.04 27.00 -1.38
C HIS A 337 9.98 25.49 -1.34
N PHE A 338 11.10 24.82 -1.60
CA PHE A 338 11.18 23.36 -1.51
C PHE A 338 10.81 22.88 -0.11
N ILE A 339 11.41 23.45 0.95
CA ILE A 339 11.12 23.07 2.34
C ILE A 339 9.67 23.36 2.69
N ARG A 340 9.14 24.54 2.34
CA ARG A 340 7.72 24.87 2.57
C ARG A 340 6.79 23.88 1.87
N ALA A 341 7.07 23.53 0.61
CA ALA A 341 6.26 22.57 -0.14
C ALA A 341 6.29 21.18 0.50
N ARG A 342 7.44 20.75 1.05
CA ARG A 342 7.55 19.47 1.75
C ARG A 342 6.78 19.46 3.07
N LEU A 343 6.90 20.53 3.86
CA LEU A 343 6.10 20.70 5.08
C LEU A 343 4.60 20.63 4.81
N LEU A 344 4.12 21.37 3.80
CA LEU A 344 2.72 21.34 3.36
C LEU A 344 2.30 19.96 2.89
N SER A 345 3.08 19.32 2.01
CA SER A 345 2.76 17.99 1.46
C SER A 345 2.64 16.95 2.58
N THR A 346 3.58 16.96 3.51
CA THR A 346 3.60 16.07 4.66
C THR A 346 2.42 16.34 5.60
N TYR A 347 2.12 17.60 5.89
CA TYR A 347 0.97 17.99 6.71
C TYR A 347 -0.35 17.56 6.06
N HIS A 348 -0.52 17.79 4.75
CA HIS A 348 -1.71 17.37 4.02
C HIS A 348 -1.86 15.86 3.99
N PHE A 349 -0.77 15.11 3.77
CA PHE A 349 -0.81 13.65 3.82
C PHE A 349 -1.34 13.15 5.18
N LEU A 350 -0.77 13.66 6.28
CA LEU A 350 -1.23 13.32 7.62
C LEU A 350 -2.67 13.75 7.88
N SER A 351 -3.06 14.93 7.36
CA SER A 351 -4.42 15.46 7.51
C SER A 351 -5.47 14.67 6.71
N ILE A 352 -5.09 14.05 5.59
CA ILE A 352 -5.98 13.13 4.85
C ILE A 352 -6.23 11.86 5.67
N GLN A 353 -5.20 11.36 6.35
CA GLN A 353 -5.27 10.13 7.15
C GLN A 353 -5.98 10.32 8.48
N PHE A 354 -5.77 11.46 9.14
CA PHE A 354 -6.26 11.68 10.50
C PHE A 354 -7.27 12.82 10.64
N ASN A 355 -7.50 13.67 9.63
CA ASN A 355 -8.04 15.04 9.75
C ASN A 355 -7.01 16.05 10.30
N GLN A 356 -7.20 17.35 9.99
CA GLN A 356 -6.25 18.41 10.33
C GLN A 356 -5.94 18.52 11.83
N ASN A 357 -6.97 18.52 12.68
CA ASN A 357 -6.80 18.68 14.13
C ASN A 357 -6.06 17.49 14.74
N ASP A 358 -6.36 16.29 14.27
CA ASP A 358 -5.74 15.06 14.73
C ASP A 358 -4.31 14.95 14.25
N ALA A 359 -4.01 15.38 13.02
CA ALA A 359 -2.64 15.47 12.51
C ALA A 359 -1.79 16.44 13.36
N CYS A 360 -2.33 17.61 13.71
CA CYS A 360 -1.68 18.56 14.61
C CYS A 360 -1.43 17.95 16.01
N LEU A 361 -2.45 17.31 16.57
CA LEU A 361 -2.37 16.69 17.89
C LEU A 361 -1.32 15.56 17.89
N LEU A 362 -1.35 14.71 16.88
CA LEU A 362 -0.41 13.60 16.68
C LEU A 362 1.04 14.11 16.57
N LEU A 363 1.29 15.14 15.75
CA LEU A 363 2.61 15.75 15.59
C LEU A 363 3.14 16.31 16.92
N ASN A 364 2.34 17.13 17.60
CA ASN A 364 2.74 17.75 18.86
C ASN A 364 3.05 16.70 19.94
N ARG A 365 2.20 15.69 20.08
CA ARG A 365 2.39 14.62 21.07
C ARG A 365 3.59 13.72 20.74
N CYS A 366 3.87 13.49 19.45
CA CYS A 366 5.10 12.82 19.04
C CYS A 366 6.34 13.63 19.46
N PHE A 367 6.34 14.96 19.27
CA PHE A 367 7.46 15.80 19.68
C PHE A 367 7.67 15.78 21.20
N GLU A 368 6.59 15.89 21.97
CA GLU A 368 6.66 15.82 23.44
C GLU A 368 7.23 14.50 23.94
N LEU A 369 6.75 13.37 23.39
CA LEU A 369 7.26 12.06 23.74
C LEU A 369 8.71 11.89 23.31
N PHE A 370 9.09 12.36 22.12
CA PHE A 370 10.49 12.31 21.68
C PHE A 370 11.40 13.11 22.61
N THR A 371 10.97 14.29 23.05
CA THR A 371 11.71 15.10 24.02
C THR A 371 11.81 14.43 25.38
N LYS A 372 10.72 13.81 25.87
CA LYS A 372 10.75 13.03 27.12
C LYS A 372 11.78 11.90 27.04
N PHE A 373 11.78 11.12 25.97
CA PHE A 373 12.74 10.03 25.78
C PHE A 373 14.17 10.55 25.64
N SER A 374 14.36 11.74 25.07
CA SER A 374 15.67 12.38 25.00
C SER A 374 16.21 12.71 26.40
N HIS A 375 15.38 13.17 27.35
CA HIS A 375 15.82 13.55 28.71
C HIS A 375 16.10 12.39 29.67
N GLN A 376 15.62 11.18 29.39
CA GLN A 376 15.80 10.02 30.29
C GLN A 376 17.20 9.37 30.14
N GLU A 377 18.24 10.22 30.00
CA GLU A 377 19.56 10.08 29.34
C GLU A 377 20.53 8.96 29.74
N ASN A 378 20.14 7.88 30.45
CA ASN A 378 21.08 6.78 30.74
C ASN A 378 20.77 5.44 30.07
N GLN A 379 19.69 5.32 29.26
CA GLN A 379 19.26 4.02 28.70
C GLN A 379 18.81 4.00 27.23
N ASN A 380 18.65 5.15 26.55
CA ASN A 380 18.08 5.17 25.20
C ASN A 380 19.18 5.21 24.12
N SER A 381 19.76 4.04 23.83
CA SER A 381 20.83 3.87 22.84
C SER A 381 20.50 4.28 21.40
N TRP A 382 19.23 4.55 21.09
CA TRP A 382 18.74 4.79 19.73
C TRP A 382 18.53 6.28 19.38
N ILE A 383 18.43 7.18 20.36
CA ILE A 383 18.38 8.63 20.11
C ILE A 383 19.82 9.14 20.11
N LYS A 384 20.29 9.58 18.95
CA LYS A 384 21.66 10.08 18.78
C LYS A 384 21.65 11.41 18.01
N PRO A 385 22.62 12.30 18.26
CA PRO A 385 22.75 13.52 17.48
C PRO A 385 23.06 13.25 16.00
N ILE A 386 23.70 12.11 15.70
CA ILE A 386 24.04 11.63 14.35
C ILE A 386 24.03 10.10 14.30
N TYR A 387 23.73 9.53 13.13
CA TYR A 387 23.76 8.08 12.88
C TYR A 387 24.89 7.77 11.90
N LYS A 388 25.89 6.97 12.29
CA LYS A 388 27.07 6.70 11.45
C LYS A 388 26.85 5.58 10.47
N THR A 389 25.92 4.68 10.76
CA THR A 389 25.56 3.57 9.88
C THR A 389 24.07 3.59 9.54
N ILE A 390 23.72 2.97 8.42
CA ILE A 390 22.33 2.79 8.00
C ILE A 390 21.53 1.99 9.03
N ASN A 391 22.14 0.99 9.66
CA ASN A 391 21.48 0.16 10.67
C ASN A 391 21.13 0.98 11.92
N GLU A 392 22.05 1.82 12.39
CA GLU A 392 21.76 2.70 13.53
C GLU A 392 20.59 3.66 13.25
N LYS A 393 20.51 4.19 12.02
CA LYS A 393 19.39 5.02 11.58
C LYS A 393 18.09 4.21 11.56
N TYR A 394 18.10 3.02 10.96
CA TYR A 394 16.90 2.18 10.87
C TYR A 394 16.39 1.72 12.23
N GLU A 395 17.29 1.30 13.11
CA GLU A 395 16.95 0.97 14.50
C GLU A 395 16.30 2.19 15.18
N ALA A 396 16.87 3.38 15.02
CA ALA A 396 16.31 4.58 15.60
C ALA A 396 14.95 4.98 15.02
N GLU A 397 14.77 4.84 13.71
CA GLU A 397 13.51 5.10 13.03
C GLU A 397 12.43 4.10 13.49
N GLN A 398 12.77 2.82 13.56
CA GLN A 398 11.87 1.77 14.04
C GLN A 398 11.50 1.98 15.52
N GLU A 399 12.46 2.35 16.36
CA GLU A 399 12.22 2.70 17.76
C GLU A 399 11.34 3.95 17.88
N PHE A 400 11.53 4.96 17.04
CA PHE A 400 10.63 6.12 16.97
C PHE A 400 9.20 5.69 16.61
N GLN A 401 9.03 4.84 15.61
CA GLN A 401 7.70 4.33 15.26
C GLN A 401 7.05 3.59 16.42
N ASN A 402 7.78 2.66 17.03
CA ASN A 402 7.25 1.79 18.07
C ASN A 402 6.96 2.54 19.38
N LYS A 403 7.92 3.37 19.84
CA LYS A 403 7.86 3.99 21.17
C LYS A 403 7.18 5.36 21.18
N ILE A 404 7.11 6.03 20.03
CA ILE A 404 6.61 7.41 19.95
C ILE A 404 5.37 7.47 19.09
N PHE A 405 5.47 7.17 17.80
CA PHE A 405 4.33 7.32 16.89
C PHE A 405 3.16 6.46 17.33
N TYR A 406 3.40 5.16 17.52
CA TYR A 406 2.33 4.21 17.83
C TYR A 406 1.69 4.49 19.20
N LEU A 407 2.51 4.72 20.22
CA LEU A 407 2.04 5.11 21.55
C LEU A 407 1.19 6.39 21.52
N THR A 408 1.60 7.37 20.71
CA THR A 408 0.83 8.61 20.52
C THR A 408 -0.50 8.32 19.84
N HIS A 409 -0.45 7.50 18.78
CA HIS A 409 -1.62 7.17 17.99
C HIS A 409 -2.69 6.44 18.82
N GLN A 410 -2.29 5.45 19.63
CA GLN A 410 -3.19 4.77 20.58
C GLN A 410 -3.84 5.75 21.56
N LYS A 411 -3.07 6.70 22.10
CA LYS A 411 -3.55 7.70 23.07
C LYS A 411 -4.30 8.88 22.43
N LEU A 412 -4.41 8.92 21.11
CA LEU A 412 -5.03 10.05 20.40
C LEU A 412 -6.46 10.29 20.87
N ILE A 413 -7.22 9.23 21.16
CA ILE A 413 -8.60 9.32 21.68
C ILE A 413 -8.61 9.93 23.07
N ASP A 414 -7.70 9.52 23.96
CA ASP A 414 -7.58 10.07 25.32
C ASP A 414 -7.21 11.55 25.28
N TYR A 415 -6.30 11.93 24.40
CA TYR A 415 -5.93 13.33 24.19
C TYR A 415 -7.12 14.17 23.69
N LYS A 416 -7.93 13.63 22.77
CA LYS A 416 -9.17 14.28 22.34
C LYS A 416 -10.16 14.42 23.48
N LYS A 417 -10.37 13.37 24.28
CA LYS A 417 -11.24 13.43 25.46
C LYS A 417 -10.79 14.50 26.44
N LEU A 418 -9.49 14.60 26.70
CA LEU A 418 -8.92 15.62 27.57
C LEU A 418 -9.14 17.04 27.02
N ILE A 419 -8.84 17.28 25.73
CA ILE A 419 -9.05 18.59 25.09
C ILE A 419 -10.54 18.95 25.12
N ASN A 420 -11.42 18.00 24.81
CA ASN A 420 -12.85 18.20 24.87
C ASN A 420 -13.32 18.50 26.29
N LEU A 421 -12.82 17.81 27.32
CA LEU A 421 -13.12 18.06 28.73
C LEU A 421 -12.77 19.50 29.14
N ILE A 422 -11.58 19.96 28.75
CA ILE A 422 -11.09 21.33 29.02
C ILE A 422 -11.97 22.37 28.30
N GLN A 423 -12.48 22.01 27.13
CA GLN A 423 -13.34 22.85 26.32
C GLN A 423 -14.84 22.80 26.69
N THR A 424 -15.32 21.77 27.40
CA THR A 424 -16.72 21.60 27.82
C THR A 424 -16.99 22.33 29.13
N GLN A 425 -17.23 23.64 29.06
CA GLN A 425 -17.59 24.46 30.23
C GLN A 425 -19.11 24.49 30.53
N SER A 426 -19.96 23.91 29.68
CA SER A 426 -21.43 23.95 29.87
C SER A 426 -22.08 22.56 29.87
N PRO A 427 -23.13 22.34 30.69
CA PRO A 427 -23.83 21.05 30.78
C PRO A 427 -24.40 20.51 29.47
N LEU A 428 -24.82 21.40 28.55
CA LEU A 428 -25.32 21.02 27.23
C LEU A 428 -24.22 20.40 26.35
N GLN A 429 -23.01 20.95 26.42
CA GLN A 429 -21.87 20.44 25.65
C GLN A 429 -21.40 19.08 26.18
N THR A 430 -21.41 18.87 27.50
CA THR A 430 -21.12 17.56 28.10
C THR A 430 -22.10 16.51 27.61
N LYS A 431 -23.42 16.79 27.63
CA LYS A 431 -24.44 15.87 27.13
C LYS A 431 -24.32 15.57 25.62
N LEU A 432 -23.97 16.57 24.82
CA LEU A 432 -23.74 16.37 23.38
C LEU A 432 -22.46 15.54 23.12
N GLN A 433 -21.42 15.72 23.93
CA GLN A 433 -20.19 14.93 23.84
C GLN A 433 -20.44 13.46 24.24
N GLU A 434 -21.18 13.24 25.33
CA GLU A 434 -21.64 11.91 25.77
C GLU A 434 -22.44 11.22 24.65
N TYR A 435 -23.32 11.98 23.98
CA TYR A 435 -24.08 11.48 22.84
C TYR A 435 -23.17 11.11 21.65
N ILE A 436 -22.18 11.95 21.30
CA ILE A 436 -21.24 11.68 20.19
C ILE A 436 -20.34 10.47 20.49
N ILE A 437 -19.85 10.31 21.72
CA ILE A 437 -19.04 9.14 22.12
C ILE A 437 -19.88 7.85 22.03
N GLN A 438 -21.18 7.96 22.28
CA GLN A 438 -22.14 6.87 22.11
C GLN A 438 -22.58 6.68 20.64
N MET A 439 -22.19 7.56 19.72
CA MET A 439 -22.52 7.36 18.31
C MET A 439 -21.71 6.20 17.74
N PRO A 440 -22.37 5.32 16.97
CA PRO A 440 -21.67 4.24 16.29
C PRO A 440 -20.66 4.82 15.29
N ILE A 441 -19.44 4.31 15.33
CA ILE A 441 -18.44 4.62 14.31
C ILE A 441 -18.72 3.80 13.05
N ILE A 442 -18.51 4.41 11.89
CA ILE A 442 -18.51 3.68 10.61
C ILE A 442 -17.13 3.06 10.45
N ILE A 443 -17.06 1.73 10.48
CA ILE A 443 -15.80 1.01 10.29
C ILE A 443 -15.38 1.08 8.84
N ASP A 444 -14.39 1.93 8.59
CA ASP A 444 -13.70 2.01 7.31
C ASP A 444 -12.44 1.16 7.25
N PHE A 445 -12.00 0.87 6.02
CA PHE A 445 -10.80 0.09 5.75
C PHE A 445 -9.52 0.66 6.38
N ILE A 446 -9.48 1.97 6.61
CA ILE A 446 -8.36 2.61 7.32
C ILE A 446 -8.21 2.08 8.76
N HIS A 447 -9.31 1.74 9.44
CA HIS A 447 -9.25 1.18 10.79
C HIS A 447 -8.63 -0.22 10.79
N PHE A 448 -8.95 -1.03 9.77
CA PHE A 448 -8.31 -2.33 9.56
C PHE A 448 -6.80 -2.18 9.32
N LYS A 449 -6.39 -1.25 8.44
CA LYS A 449 -4.97 -0.96 8.19
C LYS A 449 -4.27 -0.51 9.47
N THR A 450 -4.81 0.49 10.17
CA THR A 450 -4.24 0.99 11.42
C THR A 450 -3.99 -0.12 12.42
N GLU A 451 -4.98 -0.99 12.63
CA GLU A 451 -4.86 -2.08 13.59
C GLU A 451 -3.88 -3.17 13.10
N LEU A 452 -3.79 -3.44 11.79
CA LEU A 452 -2.80 -4.37 11.23
C LEU A 452 -1.33 -3.96 11.50
N TYR A 453 -1.06 -2.66 11.54
CA TYR A 453 0.26 -2.10 11.85
C TYR A 453 0.47 -1.86 13.36
N ASN A 454 -0.41 -2.39 14.22
CA ASN A 454 -0.20 -2.42 15.66
C ASN A 454 1.08 -3.23 16.01
N PRO A 455 2.08 -2.65 16.69
CA PRO A 455 3.30 -3.32 17.14
C PRO A 455 3.07 -4.54 18.03
N GLU A 456 1.95 -4.62 18.75
CA GLU A 456 1.57 -5.83 19.48
C GLU A 456 1.38 -7.03 18.54
N LEU A 457 1.07 -6.76 17.26
CA LEU A 457 0.89 -7.73 16.20
C LEU A 457 2.14 -7.88 15.32
N ASN A 458 3.27 -7.23 15.62
CA ASN A 458 4.51 -7.39 14.85
C ASN A 458 5.10 -8.80 14.97
N GLN A 459 4.77 -9.53 16.05
CA GLN A 459 5.20 -10.92 16.25
C GLN A 459 4.33 -11.92 15.47
N LEU A 460 3.16 -11.49 14.98
CA LEU A 460 2.30 -12.34 14.16
C LEU A 460 2.81 -12.36 12.71
N PRO A 461 2.63 -13.48 11.99
CA PRO A 461 3.07 -13.64 10.61
C PRO A 461 2.15 -12.89 9.65
N LEU A 462 2.10 -11.56 9.76
CA LEU A 462 1.22 -10.67 8.99
C LEU A 462 1.97 -9.89 7.91
N THR A 463 3.23 -10.24 7.64
CA THR A 463 4.10 -9.54 6.70
C THR A 463 3.56 -9.58 5.28
N ILE A 464 2.98 -10.71 4.85
CA ILE A 464 2.39 -10.86 3.51
C ILE A 464 1.19 -9.91 3.37
N LEU A 465 0.29 -9.90 4.35
CA LEU A 465 -0.89 -9.04 4.35
C LEU A 465 -0.48 -7.56 4.33
N ARG A 466 0.49 -7.16 5.16
CA ARG A 466 1.05 -5.80 5.13
C ARG A 466 1.63 -5.47 3.75
N HIS A 467 2.45 -6.35 3.18
CA HIS A 467 3.08 -6.12 1.89
C HIS A 467 2.07 -6.00 0.75
N LEU A 468 1.06 -6.87 0.71
CA LEU A 468 -0.06 -6.77 -0.22
C LEU A 468 -0.79 -5.43 -0.08
N LEU A 469 -1.09 -5.02 1.16
CA LEU A 469 -1.82 -3.80 1.49
C LEU A 469 -1.07 -2.50 1.18
N ASP A 470 0.25 -2.52 1.31
CA ASP A 470 1.15 -1.42 0.95
C ASP A 470 1.41 -1.35 -0.55
N SER A 471 1.19 -2.45 -1.27
CA SER A 471 1.60 -2.58 -2.67
C SER A 471 0.44 -2.75 -3.66
N PHE A 472 -0.78 -2.45 -3.22
CA PHE A 472 -1.99 -2.55 -4.06
C PHE A 472 -1.86 -1.86 -5.40
N ASP A 473 -1.40 -0.60 -5.40
CA ASP A 473 -1.29 0.18 -6.63
C ASP A 473 -0.30 -0.46 -7.62
N PHE A 474 0.73 -1.14 -7.10
CA PHE A 474 1.69 -1.87 -7.93
C PHE A 474 1.09 -3.18 -8.46
N LEU A 475 0.41 -3.97 -7.61
CA LEU A 475 -0.27 -5.22 -8.00
C LEU A 475 -1.42 -5.02 -8.99
N LYS A 476 -1.94 -3.79 -9.08
CA LYS A 476 -2.90 -3.41 -10.12
C LYS A 476 -2.27 -3.36 -11.51
N ILE A 477 -0.96 -3.17 -11.59
CA ILE A 477 -0.25 -2.91 -12.84
C ILE A 477 0.48 -4.15 -13.31
N THR A 478 0.78 -5.10 -12.43
CA THR A 478 1.27 -6.44 -12.82
C THR A 478 0.31 -7.14 -13.77
N ARG A 479 -1.00 -6.84 -13.77
CA ARG A 479 -1.97 -7.33 -14.78
C ARG A 479 -1.56 -7.07 -16.22
N TYR A 480 -0.77 -6.03 -16.44
CA TYR A 480 -0.29 -5.67 -17.76
C TYR A 480 0.91 -6.51 -18.23
N ILE A 481 1.48 -7.39 -17.41
CA ILE A 481 2.57 -8.31 -17.83
C ILE A 481 2.14 -9.11 -19.07
N TYR A 482 0.90 -9.63 -19.09
CA TYR A 482 0.40 -10.39 -20.25
C TYR A 482 0.34 -9.52 -21.52
N ALA A 483 -0.28 -8.34 -21.43
CA ALA A 483 -0.43 -7.42 -22.56
C ALA A 483 0.92 -6.93 -23.08
N LEU A 484 1.84 -6.56 -22.19
CA LEU A 484 3.20 -6.15 -22.53
C LEU A 484 3.98 -7.28 -23.19
N SER A 485 3.83 -8.52 -22.69
CA SER A 485 4.50 -9.69 -23.25
C SER A 485 4.01 -9.99 -24.68
N GLN A 486 2.70 -9.96 -24.90
CA GLN A 486 2.13 -10.10 -26.25
C GLN A 486 2.61 -9.01 -27.19
N PHE A 487 2.63 -7.76 -26.70
CA PHE A 487 3.04 -6.62 -27.49
C PHE A 487 4.53 -6.69 -27.86
N HIS A 488 5.37 -7.04 -26.90
CA HIS A 488 6.80 -7.28 -27.11
C HIS A 488 7.04 -8.36 -28.16
N ILE A 489 6.42 -9.54 -28.02
CA ILE A 489 6.57 -10.66 -28.96
C ILE A 489 6.10 -10.25 -30.37
N LEU A 490 5.00 -9.49 -30.47
CA LEU A 490 4.49 -9.01 -31.75
C LEU A 490 5.52 -8.13 -32.45
N LEU A 491 6.03 -7.10 -31.78
CA LEU A 491 7.03 -6.18 -32.34
C LEU A 491 8.32 -6.91 -32.71
N HIS A 492 8.76 -7.85 -31.86
CA HIS A 492 9.94 -8.69 -32.14
C HIS A 492 9.77 -9.61 -33.35
N ARG A 493 8.59 -10.21 -33.57
CA ARG A 493 8.34 -11.04 -34.77
C ARG A 493 8.43 -10.24 -36.05
N THR A 494 8.04 -8.96 -36.02
CA THR A 494 8.12 -8.07 -37.18
C THR A 494 9.51 -7.45 -37.37
N PHE A 495 10.35 -7.50 -36.35
CA PHE A 495 11.65 -6.82 -36.25
C PHE A 495 12.63 -7.13 -37.39
N THR A 496 12.84 -8.42 -37.69
CA THR A 496 13.78 -8.85 -38.75
C THR A 496 13.41 -8.27 -40.11
N GLN A 497 12.12 -8.24 -40.43
CA GLN A 497 11.63 -7.69 -41.69
C GLN A 497 11.82 -6.16 -41.78
N LEU A 498 11.74 -5.45 -40.64
CA LEU A 498 11.93 -4.01 -40.58
C LEU A 498 13.40 -3.60 -40.69
N ILE A 499 14.31 -4.39 -40.11
CA ILE A 499 15.76 -4.19 -40.25
C ILE A 499 16.20 -4.46 -41.70
N GLU A 500 15.76 -5.58 -42.29
CA GLU A 500 16.08 -5.93 -43.68
C GLU A 500 15.65 -4.85 -44.69
N ARG A 501 14.68 -4.01 -44.32
CA ARG A 501 14.15 -2.92 -45.15
C ARG A 501 14.68 -1.54 -44.77
N GLU A 502 15.56 -1.42 -43.77
CA GLU A 502 16.06 -0.15 -43.22
C GLU A 502 14.96 0.80 -42.69
N GLU A 503 13.79 0.25 -42.32
CA GLU A 503 12.62 1.05 -41.91
C GLU A 503 12.45 1.12 -40.39
N PHE A 504 13.18 0.29 -39.65
CA PHE A 504 13.02 0.12 -38.21
C PHE A 504 13.04 1.43 -37.41
N LEU A 505 13.89 2.39 -37.81
CA LEU A 505 14.04 3.68 -37.12
C LEU A 505 12.90 4.68 -37.36
N THR A 506 12.06 4.45 -38.36
CA THR A 506 11.09 5.45 -38.83
C THR A 506 9.65 4.95 -38.81
N ILE A 507 9.43 3.63 -38.82
CA ILE A 507 8.10 3.06 -38.86
C ILE A 507 7.35 3.28 -37.54
N THR A 508 6.10 3.75 -37.64
CA THR A 508 5.20 3.90 -36.49
C THR A 508 4.33 2.67 -36.26
N LEU A 509 3.76 2.52 -35.07
CA LEU A 509 2.79 1.44 -34.77
C LEU A 509 1.60 1.44 -35.74
N LYS A 510 1.13 2.62 -36.15
CA LYS A 510 0.08 2.79 -37.15
C LYS A 510 0.49 2.26 -38.52
N GLN A 511 1.68 2.62 -38.99
CA GLN A 511 2.18 2.14 -40.27
C GLN A 511 2.42 0.62 -40.26
N LEU A 512 2.88 0.06 -39.13
CA LEU A 512 2.99 -1.39 -38.95
C LEU A 512 1.61 -2.06 -39.06
N TYR A 513 0.61 -1.52 -38.38
CA TYR A 513 -0.77 -2.01 -38.45
C TYR A 513 -1.36 -1.91 -39.86
N GLU A 514 -1.20 -0.77 -40.54
CA GLU A 514 -1.70 -0.53 -41.90
C GLU A 514 -1.07 -1.49 -42.92
N ARG A 515 0.19 -1.89 -42.74
CA ARG A 515 0.84 -2.88 -43.62
C ARG A 515 0.26 -4.28 -43.48
N VAL A 516 -0.02 -4.71 -42.25
CA VAL A 516 -0.75 -5.96 -41.99
C VAL A 516 -2.16 -5.88 -42.61
N HIS A 517 -2.75 -4.69 -42.64
CA HIS A 517 -4.05 -4.45 -43.27
C HIS A 517 -4.00 -4.50 -44.81
N GLN A 518 -2.92 -4.04 -45.44
CA GLN A 518 -2.75 -3.98 -46.91
C GLN A 518 -2.35 -5.31 -47.54
N SER A 519 -1.70 -6.23 -46.79
CA SER A 519 -1.18 -7.48 -47.33
C SER A 519 -2.18 -8.64 -47.43
N SER A 520 -3.46 -8.43 -47.09
CA SER A 520 -4.37 -9.52 -46.70
C SER A 520 -5.79 -9.37 -47.28
N ASN A 521 -6.11 -10.19 -48.30
CA ASN A 521 -7.37 -10.21 -49.05
C ASN A 521 -8.28 -11.42 -48.73
N HIS A 522 -8.03 -12.19 -47.65
CA HIS A 522 -8.85 -13.37 -47.31
C HIS A 522 -9.53 -13.32 -45.92
N PHE A 523 -10.72 -13.91 -45.83
CA PHE A 523 -11.64 -13.85 -44.68
C PHE A 523 -11.06 -14.47 -43.39
N TYR A 524 -10.17 -15.47 -43.50
CA TYR A 524 -9.42 -16.06 -42.38
C TYR A 524 -8.43 -15.06 -41.72
N GLU A 525 -8.09 -13.97 -42.42
CA GLU A 525 -7.14 -12.96 -41.94
C GLU A 525 -7.82 -11.83 -41.15
N ILE A 526 -9.15 -11.69 -41.19
CA ILE A 526 -9.88 -10.64 -40.44
C ILE A 526 -9.78 -10.87 -38.92
N ASN A 527 -9.85 -12.12 -38.47
CA ASN A 527 -9.64 -12.46 -37.06
C ASN A 527 -8.20 -12.21 -36.60
N GLN A 528 -7.22 -12.42 -37.48
CA GLN A 528 -5.83 -12.04 -37.20
C GLN A 528 -5.65 -10.52 -37.17
N LYS A 529 -6.30 -9.76 -38.06
CA LYS A 529 -6.27 -8.29 -38.05
C LYS A 529 -6.78 -7.70 -36.74
N ASN A 530 -7.93 -8.18 -36.27
CA ASN A 530 -8.51 -7.75 -35.00
C ASN A 530 -7.58 -8.12 -33.83
N LYS A 531 -6.98 -9.32 -33.87
CA LYS A 531 -6.01 -9.75 -32.85
C LYS A 531 -4.77 -8.84 -32.80
N TYR A 532 -4.20 -8.45 -33.94
CA TYR A 532 -3.03 -7.56 -33.99
C TYR A 532 -3.37 -6.16 -33.45
N TYR A 533 -4.51 -5.60 -33.86
CA TYR A 533 -4.97 -4.30 -33.34
C TYR A 533 -5.17 -4.33 -31.83
N THR A 534 -5.83 -5.37 -31.32
CA THR A 534 -6.06 -5.54 -29.87
C THR A 534 -4.74 -5.68 -29.11
N ILE A 535 -3.76 -6.43 -29.63
CA ILE A 535 -2.44 -6.54 -28.98
C ILE A 535 -1.75 -5.17 -28.92
N ILE A 536 -1.76 -4.39 -30.01
CA ILE A 536 -1.14 -3.05 -30.04
C ILE A 536 -1.86 -2.10 -29.08
N GLN A 537 -3.19 -2.07 -29.08
CA GLN A 537 -3.97 -1.20 -28.18
C GLN A 537 -3.76 -1.56 -26.71
N ASN A 538 -3.81 -2.86 -26.38
CA ASN A 538 -3.56 -3.32 -25.02
C ASN A 538 -2.13 -3.01 -24.57
N GLY A 539 -1.16 -3.08 -25.49
CA GLY A 539 0.22 -2.67 -25.25
C GLY A 539 0.37 -1.17 -24.98
N ILE A 540 -0.30 -0.32 -25.76
CA ILE A 540 -0.36 1.14 -25.54
C ILE A 540 -1.01 1.46 -24.19
N GLU A 541 -2.13 0.82 -23.87
CA GLU A 541 -2.81 1.00 -22.59
C GLU A 541 -1.89 0.61 -21.43
N ALA A 542 -1.22 -0.55 -21.53
CA ALA A 542 -0.29 -1.04 -20.52
C ALA A 542 0.86 -0.07 -20.24
N ILE A 543 1.51 0.43 -21.28
CA ILE A 543 2.65 1.35 -21.17
C ILE A 543 2.20 2.70 -20.60
N ASN A 544 1.04 3.21 -21.04
CA ASN A 544 0.48 4.46 -20.53
C ASN A 544 -0.05 4.35 -19.09
N ALA A 545 -0.57 3.18 -18.71
CA ALA A 545 -0.98 2.90 -17.34
C ALA A 545 0.24 2.84 -16.40
N TYR A 546 1.33 2.18 -16.82
CA TYR A 546 2.60 2.19 -16.10
C TYR A 546 3.17 3.61 -16.02
N HIS A 547 3.16 4.37 -17.13
CA HIS A 547 3.57 5.78 -17.14
C HIS A 547 2.80 6.60 -16.10
N LYS A 548 1.47 6.46 -16.06
CA LYS A 548 0.64 7.19 -15.08
C LYS A 548 1.00 6.81 -13.64
N PHE A 549 1.31 5.56 -13.39
CA PHE A 549 1.69 5.06 -12.07
C PHE A 549 3.04 5.54 -11.60
N THR A 550 4.06 5.48 -12.46
CA THR A 550 5.42 5.91 -12.12
C THR A 550 5.67 7.39 -12.41
N ASN A 551 4.65 8.12 -12.88
CA ASN A 551 4.78 9.47 -13.40
C ASN A 551 5.87 9.57 -14.50
N GLY A 552 5.89 8.58 -15.40
CA GLY A 552 6.81 8.47 -16.54
C GLY A 552 8.20 7.96 -16.20
N GLN A 553 8.46 7.52 -14.96
CA GLN A 553 9.78 7.01 -14.55
C GLN A 553 9.93 5.52 -14.87
N ILE A 554 11.11 5.10 -15.32
CA ILE A 554 11.45 3.70 -15.57
C ILE A 554 12.89 3.37 -15.10
N ARG A 555 13.07 2.20 -14.46
CA ARG A 555 14.37 1.80 -13.84
C ARG A 555 15.53 1.87 -14.85
N PRO A 556 16.76 2.20 -14.44
CA PRO A 556 17.89 2.40 -15.34
C PRO A 556 18.20 1.16 -16.21
N GLY A 557 18.69 1.40 -17.43
CA GLY A 557 19.52 0.43 -18.17
C GLY A 557 20.95 0.39 -17.60
N ALA A 558 21.94 -0.11 -18.35
CA ALA A 558 23.33 -0.22 -17.91
C ALA A 558 24.03 1.14 -17.63
N CYS A 559 23.40 2.26 -18.00
CA CYS A 559 23.69 3.58 -17.48
C CYS A 559 22.71 3.89 -16.31
N ASP A 560 23.23 3.91 -15.08
CA ASP A 560 22.54 4.02 -13.77
C ASP A 560 21.59 5.23 -13.56
N THR A 561 21.18 5.95 -14.61
CA THR A 561 20.20 7.03 -14.58
C THR A 561 18.78 6.54 -14.88
N THR A 562 17.83 6.83 -14.01
CA THR A 562 16.39 6.63 -14.28
C THR A 562 15.99 7.47 -15.49
N GLN A 563 15.36 6.85 -16.48
CA GLN A 563 14.92 7.54 -17.69
C GLN A 563 13.45 7.94 -17.54
N LEU A 564 13.11 9.12 -18.06
CA LEU A 564 11.72 9.54 -18.24
C LEU A 564 11.28 9.09 -19.63
N PHE A 565 10.21 8.32 -19.69
CA PHE A 565 9.58 7.96 -20.95
C PHE A 565 8.24 8.68 -21.10
N GLN A 566 7.83 8.92 -22.35
CA GLN A 566 6.58 9.61 -22.65
C GLN A 566 5.44 8.60 -22.83
N THR A 567 4.21 9.07 -22.66
CA THR A 567 3.04 8.31 -23.09
C THR A 567 3.13 8.01 -24.59
N ILE A 568 2.73 6.81 -24.98
CA ILE A 568 2.80 6.35 -26.37
C ILE A 568 1.42 6.36 -27.02
N SER A 569 1.41 6.38 -28.36
CA SER A 569 0.21 6.36 -29.19
C SER A 569 0.46 5.54 -30.46
N MET A 570 -0.55 5.40 -31.32
CA MET A 570 -0.38 4.74 -32.63
C MET A 570 0.68 5.43 -33.51
N GLU A 571 0.98 6.71 -33.28
CA GLU A 571 2.01 7.44 -34.03
C GLU A 571 3.43 7.25 -33.44
N THR A 572 3.58 6.50 -32.35
CA THR A 572 4.88 6.25 -31.73
C THR A 572 5.76 5.36 -32.63
N PRO A 573 7.03 5.75 -32.87
CA PRO A 573 8.01 4.94 -33.59
C PRO A 573 8.33 3.62 -32.87
N ILE A 574 8.56 2.53 -33.62
CA ILE A 574 8.87 1.21 -33.02
C ILE A 574 10.21 1.19 -32.30
N ASN A 575 11.22 1.90 -32.81
CA ASN A 575 12.54 2.00 -32.19
C ASN A 575 12.55 2.69 -30.81
N TYR A 576 11.45 3.36 -30.44
CA TYR A 576 11.24 3.89 -29.09
C TYR A 576 10.74 2.81 -28.11
N LEU A 577 10.21 1.71 -28.64
CA LEU A 577 9.56 0.66 -27.86
C LEU A 577 10.44 -0.58 -27.69
N VAL A 578 11.36 -0.80 -28.64
CA VAL A 578 12.23 -1.99 -28.74
C VAL A 578 13.57 -1.57 -29.34
N GLU A 579 14.70 -2.13 -28.89
CA GLU A 579 16.07 -1.77 -29.35
C GLU A 579 16.81 -2.91 -30.07
N THR A 580 17.77 -2.58 -30.96
CA THR A 580 18.52 -3.54 -31.81
C THR A 580 19.88 -3.97 -31.26
N ASP A 581 20.67 -3.06 -30.67
CA ASP A 581 22.11 -3.32 -30.49
C ASP A 581 22.75 -2.86 -29.16
N ASN A 582 22.11 -1.97 -28.39
CA ASN A 582 22.54 -1.54 -27.04
C ASN A 582 21.32 -1.43 -26.14
N TYR A 583 21.37 -2.01 -24.95
CA TYR A 583 20.22 -2.28 -24.06
C TYR A 583 19.70 -1.08 -23.25
N ASP A 584 20.09 0.15 -23.59
CA ASP A 584 20.14 1.20 -22.59
C ASP A 584 19.12 2.34 -22.75
N GLU A 585 18.57 2.64 -23.93
CA GLU A 585 17.73 3.85 -24.11
C GLU A 585 16.33 3.63 -24.72
N GLY A 586 16.04 2.50 -25.36
CA GLY A 586 14.87 2.31 -26.23
C GLY A 586 14.02 1.05 -26.01
N ASP A 587 14.43 0.08 -25.19
CA ASP A 587 13.58 -1.07 -24.84
C ASP A 587 12.68 -0.79 -23.62
N ILE A 588 11.74 0.14 -23.80
CA ILE A 588 10.80 0.54 -22.74
C ILE A 588 9.93 -0.66 -22.32
N ILE A 589 9.51 -1.49 -23.28
CA ILE A 589 8.61 -2.61 -22.99
C ILE A 589 9.31 -3.63 -22.06
N MET A 590 10.55 -4.02 -22.36
CA MET A 590 11.26 -4.97 -21.50
C MET A 590 11.62 -4.42 -20.13
N ARG A 591 11.89 -3.13 -20.03
CA ARG A 591 12.18 -2.50 -18.74
C ARG A 591 10.95 -2.44 -17.86
N ILE A 592 9.77 -2.14 -18.43
CA ILE A 592 8.51 -2.23 -17.69
C ILE A 592 8.26 -3.68 -17.27
N LEU A 593 8.38 -4.64 -18.20
CA LEU A 593 8.20 -6.06 -17.92
C LEU A 593 9.13 -6.54 -16.81
N SER A 594 10.41 -6.19 -16.86
CA SER A 594 11.41 -6.55 -15.83
C SER A 594 11.00 -6.04 -14.45
N VAL A 595 10.59 -4.77 -14.34
CA VAL A 595 10.15 -4.20 -13.06
C VAL A 595 8.91 -4.92 -12.51
N LEU A 596 7.92 -5.17 -13.37
CA LEU A 596 6.69 -5.84 -12.95
C LEU A 596 6.93 -7.31 -12.57
N VAL A 597 7.76 -8.02 -13.32
CA VAL A 597 8.10 -9.42 -13.07
C VAL A 597 8.99 -9.58 -11.83
N ASP A 598 10.00 -8.74 -11.65
CA ASP A 598 10.86 -8.75 -10.46
C ASP A 598 10.01 -8.54 -9.20
N TYR A 599 9.06 -7.61 -9.25
CA TYR A 599 8.17 -7.35 -8.14
C TYR A 599 7.23 -8.54 -7.86
N HIS A 600 6.64 -9.14 -8.90
CA HIS A 600 5.85 -10.38 -8.78
C HIS A 600 6.66 -11.50 -8.12
N ASN A 601 7.89 -11.73 -8.56
CA ASN A 601 8.76 -12.76 -8.00
C ASN A 601 9.17 -12.46 -6.55
N ASN A 602 9.46 -11.20 -6.20
CA ASN A 602 9.81 -10.80 -4.83
C ASN A 602 8.66 -11.08 -3.84
N LEU A 603 7.41 -10.87 -4.26
CA LEU A 603 6.25 -11.19 -3.44
C LEU A 603 6.12 -12.70 -3.19
N LEU A 604 6.42 -13.53 -4.20
CA LEU A 604 6.49 -14.99 -4.04
C LEU A 604 7.64 -15.42 -3.11
N GLU A 605 8.79 -14.77 -3.19
CA GLU A 605 9.91 -15.03 -2.27
C GLU A 605 9.56 -14.67 -0.83
N LEU A 606 8.90 -13.53 -0.61
CA LEU A 606 8.39 -13.15 0.72
C LEU A 606 7.38 -14.18 1.25
N LEU A 607 6.48 -14.65 0.40
CA LEU A 607 5.52 -15.70 0.73
C LEU A 607 6.22 -17.00 1.14
N GLU A 608 7.23 -17.43 0.40
CA GLU A 608 8.03 -18.62 0.74
C GLU A 608 8.72 -18.48 2.10
N ILE A 609 9.34 -17.33 2.37
CA ILE A 609 10.03 -17.05 3.64
C ILE A 609 9.05 -17.12 4.80
N GLU A 610 7.90 -16.46 4.67
CA GLU A 610 6.86 -16.42 5.71
C GLU A 610 6.23 -17.79 5.96
N ILE A 611 5.94 -18.56 4.91
CA ILE A 611 5.43 -19.94 5.05
C ILE A 611 6.47 -20.85 5.68
N LYS A 612 7.76 -20.69 5.34
CA LYS A 612 8.84 -21.47 5.94
C LYS A 612 8.98 -21.17 7.44
N ASN A 613 8.86 -19.90 7.82
CA ASN A 613 9.02 -19.45 9.19
C ASN A 613 7.78 -19.69 10.06
N HIS A 614 6.58 -19.67 9.47
CA HIS A 614 5.31 -19.57 10.21
C HIS A 614 4.17 -20.44 9.66
N GLY A 615 4.44 -21.38 8.75
CA GLY A 615 3.42 -22.14 8.02
C GLY A 615 2.39 -22.89 8.90
N ASP A 616 2.78 -23.30 10.10
CA ASP A 616 1.90 -24.02 11.04
C ASP A 616 0.90 -23.06 11.74
N ILE A 617 1.23 -21.77 11.85
CA ILE A 617 0.40 -20.73 12.49
C ILE A 617 -0.64 -20.17 11.50
N LEU A 618 -0.33 -20.20 10.20
CA LEU A 618 -1.15 -19.59 9.14
C LEU A 618 -2.36 -20.44 8.72
N ASP A 619 -2.57 -21.61 9.32
CA ASP A 619 -3.58 -22.59 8.89
C ASP A 619 -3.48 -22.91 7.38
N LEU A 620 -2.24 -23.02 6.90
CA LEU A 620 -1.91 -23.29 5.50
C LEU A 620 -1.47 -24.75 5.27
N GLY A 621 -1.73 -25.66 6.21
CA GLY A 621 -1.20 -27.03 6.19
C GLY A 621 -1.23 -27.72 4.80
N PRO A 622 -2.38 -27.80 4.11
CA PRO A 622 -2.47 -28.37 2.76
C PRO A 622 -1.93 -27.46 1.64
N LEU A 623 -1.95 -26.14 1.85
CA LEU A 623 -1.48 -25.15 0.87
C LEU A 623 0.04 -24.97 0.86
N LYS A 624 0.71 -25.31 1.96
CA LYS A 624 2.16 -25.18 2.10
C LYS A 624 2.91 -25.95 1.02
N ASP A 625 2.49 -27.18 0.76
CA ASP A 625 3.12 -28.03 -0.26
C ASP A 625 2.81 -27.52 -1.68
N ILE A 626 1.57 -27.08 -1.92
CA ILE A 626 1.17 -26.50 -3.23
C ILE A 626 1.93 -25.21 -3.50
N ILE A 627 2.03 -24.31 -2.53
CA ILE A 627 2.76 -23.05 -2.67
C ILE A 627 4.24 -23.33 -2.88
N PHE A 628 4.82 -24.28 -2.15
CA PHE A 628 6.23 -24.66 -2.33
C PHE A 628 6.51 -25.27 -3.71
N GLU A 629 5.58 -26.08 -4.24
CA GLU A 629 5.73 -26.65 -5.58
C GLU A 629 5.50 -25.61 -6.68
N LEU A 630 4.52 -24.71 -6.54
CA LEU A 630 4.29 -23.61 -7.49
C LEU A 630 5.44 -22.61 -7.49
N SER A 631 6.00 -22.31 -6.32
CA SER A 631 7.08 -21.33 -6.19
C SER A 631 8.43 -21.87 -6.70
N LYS A 632 8.63 -23.19 -6.71
CA LYS A 632 9.74 -23.85 -7.43
C LYS A 632 9.55 -23.88 -8.94
N ARG A 633 8.30 -23.83 -9.42
CA ARG A 633 8.00 -23.91 -10.84
C ARG A 633 8.28 -22.56 -11.49
N GLU A 634 9.18 -22.54 -12.46
CA GLU A 634 9.43 -21.37 -13.29
C GLU A 634 8.66 -21.49 -14.61
N ILE A 635 7.96 -20.41 -14.97
CA ILE A 635 7.31 -20.26 -16.27
C ILE A 635 7.98 -19.16 -17.07
N SER A 636 8.10 -19.37 -18.37
CA SER A 636 8.60 -18.36 -19.30
C SER A 636 7.51 -17.35 -19.68
N ILE A 637 7.91 -16.15 -20.11
CA ILE A 637 7.02 -15.16 -20.72
C ILE A 637 6.27 -15.74 -21.93
N LEU A 638 6.89 -16.65 -22.69
CA LEU A 638 6.22 -17.35 -23.80
C LEU A 638 5.05 -18.21 -23.29
N GLN A 639 5.26 -18.94 -22.20
CA GLN A 639 4.20 -19.73 -21.56
C GLN A 639 3.09 -18.86 -20.99
N ILE A 640 3.41 -17.71 -20.38
CA ILE A 640 2.40 -16.73 -19.93
C ILE A 640 1.49 -16.32 -21.09
N VAL A 641 2.07 -16.02 -22.26
CA VAL A 641 1.31 -15.58 -23.43
C VAL A 641 0.47 -16.69 -24.04
N GLN A 642 0.95 -17.94 -23.99
CA GLN A 642 0.26 -19.10 -24.56
C GLN A 642 -0.84 -19.64 -23.64
N GLU A 643 -0.58 -19.68 -22.34
CA GLU A 643 -1.41 -20.38 -21.36
C GLU A 643 -2.28 -19.42 -20.53
N ASN A 644 -2.03 -18.11 -20.59
CA ASN A 644 -2.72 -17.08 -19.79
C ASN A 644 -2.69 -17.38 -18.27
N MET A 645 -1.59 -17.94 -17.79
CA MET A 645 -1.40 -18.33 -16.39
C MET A 645 -0.17 -17.63 -15.78
N GLY A 646 -0.17 -17.47 -14.45
CA GLY A 646 1.06 -17.21 -13.69
C GLY A 646 1.38 -15.77 -13.28
N ILE A 647 0.40 -14.84 -13.31
CA ILE A 647 0.63 -13.45 -12.88
C ILE A 647 -0.26 -13.14 -11.67
N ILE A 648 0.33 -12.61 -10.60
CA ILE A 648 -0.41 -12.06 -9.47
C ILE A 648 -0.97 -10.71 -9.86
N THR A 649 -2.29 -10.54 -9.83
CA THR A 649 -2.93 -9.27 -10.20
C THR A 649 -4.13 -8.98 -9.31
N LEU A 650 -4.36 -7.70 -9.01
CA LEU A 650 -5.56 -7.24 -8.32
C LEU A 650 -6.26 -6.16 -9.15
N ASN A 651 -7.57 -6.30 -9.34
CA ASN A 651 -8.39 -5.32 -10.02
C ASN A 651 -9.17 -4.44 -9.02
N LYS A 652 -9.97 -3.49 -9.52
CA LYS A 652 -10.73 -2.55 -8.66
C LYS A 652 -11.84 -3.25 -7.86
N MET A 653 -12.47 -4.28 -8.43
CA MET A 653 -13.47 -5.09 -7.74
C MET A 653 -12.80 -5.89 -6.62
N ASP A 654 -11.62 -6.45 -6.88
CA ASP A 654 -10.84 -7.17 -5.85
C ASP A 654 -10.52 -6.25 -4.69
N TYR A 655 -10.15 -4.99 -4.95
CA TYR A 655 -9.95 -4.00 -3.89
C TYR A 655 -11.21 -3.78 -3.03
N GLN A 656 -12.35 -3.51 -3.67
CA GLN A 656 -13.63 -3.32 -2.95
C GLN A 656 -13.99 -4.56 -2.14
N TRP A 657 -13.70 -5.73 -2.69
CA TRP A 657 -13.96 -6.99 -2.05
C TRP A 657 -13.02 -7.22 -0.84
N ILE A 658 -11.74 -6.88 -0.96
CA ILE A 658 -10.78 -6.95 0.15
C ILE A 658 -11.16 -5.96 1.25
N GLU A 659 -11.62 -4.75 0.91
CA GLU A 659 -12.17 -3.83 1.90
C GLU A 659 -13.38 -4.42 2.63
N GLN A 660 -14.27 -5.12 1.91
CA GLN A 660 -15.42 -5.81 2.51
C GLN A 660 -14.98 -6.98 3.39
N LEU A 661 -14.03 -7.80 2.95
CA LEU A 661 -13.44 -8.90 3.73
C LEU A 661 -12.80 -8.39 5.02
N SER A 662 -12.02 -7.31 4.93
CA SER A 662 -11.39 -6.65 6.06
C SER A 662 -12.39 -6.07 7.06
N ARG A 663 -13.54 -5.59 6.58
CA ARG A 663 -14.64 -5.16 7.46
C ARG A 663 -15.34 -6.36 8.09
N ALA A 664 -15.56 -7.42 7.32
CA ALA A 664 -16.22 -8.64 7.77
C ALA A 664 -15.38 -9.45 8.77
N SER A 665 -14.06 -9.28 8.78
CA SER A 665 -13.15 -9.93 9.74
C SER A 665 -13.18 -9.34 11.15
N LEU A 666 -14.05 -8.36 11.41
CA LEU A 666 -14.18 -7.73 12.72
C LEU A 666 -14.91 -8.64 13.71
N GLU A 667 -14.21 -9.12 14.73
CA GLU A 667 -14.65 -10.09 15.75
C GLU A 667 -15.02 -9.40 17.07
N ASN A 668 -15.92 -8.41 17.03
CA ASN A 668 -16.41 -7.76 18.25
C ASN A 668 -17.71 -8.42 18.74
N GLU A 669 -17.58 -9.60 19.37
CA GLU A 669 -18.70 -10.49 19.72
C GLU A 669 -19.76 -9.93 20.69
N ASN A 670 -19.56 -8.76 21.31
CA ASN A 670 -20.41 -8.28 22.41
C ASN A 670 -21.00 -6.87 22.28
N ASN A 671 -20.78 -6.17 21.15
CA ASN A 671 -21.25 -4.79 20.99
C ASN A 671 -22.15 -4.66 19.75
N TYR A 672 -23.46 -4.40 19.96
CA TYR A 672 -24.42 -4.08 18.89
C TYR A 672 -24.03 -2.82 18.08
N PHE A 673 -23.32 -1.90 18.72
CA PHE A 673 -22.78 -0.69 18.11
C PHE A 673 -21.33 -0.53 18.54
N ILE A 674 -20.44 -0.37 17.57
CA ILE A 674 -19.03 -0.10 17.83
C ILE A 674 -18.90 1.39 18.05
N THR A 675 -18.33 1.80 19.17
CA THR A 675 -18.11 3.20 19.51
C THR A 675 -16.63 3.53 19.35
N ILE A 676 -16.28 4.82 19.46
CA ILE A 676 -14.88 5.26 19.31
C ILE A 676 -13.96 4.64 20.37
N ASP A 677 -14.52 4.18 21.50
CA ASP A 677 -13.78 3.59 22.62
C ASP A 677 -13.67 2.07 22.53
N THR A 678 -14.30 1.45 21.53
CA THR A 678 -14.27 0.00 21.37
C THR A 678 -12.96 -0.43 20.72
N THR A 679 -12.19 -1.29 21.38
CA THR A 679 -11.03 -1.95 20.76
C THR A 679 -11.52 -2.78 19.58
N LEU A 680 -10.94 -2.53 18.40
CA LEU A 680 -11.27 -3.27 17.19
C LEU A 680 -10.42 -4.54 17.12
N LYS A 681 -11.06 -5.70 17.08
CA LYS A 681 -10.37 -6.97 16.91
C LYS A 681 -10.65 -7.51 15.51
N PHE A 682 -9.65 -7.49 14.65
CA PHE A 682 -9.77 -8.07 13.32
C PHE A 682 -9.06 -9.42 13.26
N ASN A 683 -9.65 -10.37 12.54
CA ASN A 683 -9.02 -11.64 12.23
C ASN A 683 -8.06 -11.48 11.03
N PHE A 684 -6.88 -10.92 11.29
CA PHE A 684 -5.88 -10.66 10.26
C PHE A 684 -5.35 -11.93 9.60
N LEU A 685 -5.20 -13.01 10.38
CA LEU A 685 -4.73 -14.30 9.86
C LEU A 685 -5.74 -14.87 8.88
N TYR A 686 -7.04 -14.80 9.19
CA TYR A 686 -8.10 -15.19 8.26
C TYR A 686 -8.03 -14.40 6.95
N VAL A 687 -7.92 -13.06 7.03
CA VAL A 687 -7.81 -12.21 5.83
C VAL A 687 -6.57 -12.58 5.02
N GLN A 688 -5.41 -12.73 5.67
CA GLN A 688 -4.17 -13.08 4.99
C GLN A 688 -4.25 -14.45 4.31
N SER A 689 -4.72 -15.48 5.03
CA SER A 689 -4.85 -16.82 4.50
C SER A 689 -5.82 -16.87 3.33
N TYR A 690 -6.91 -16.08 3.37
CA TYR A 690 -7.80 -15.91 2.22
C TYR A 690 -7.07 -15.29 1.03
N LEU A 691 -6.35 -14.18 1.22
CA LEU A 691 -5.64 -13.52 0.12
C LEU A 691 -4.59 -14.43 -0.52
N ILE A 692 -3.88 -15.21 0.30
CA ILE A 692 -2.89 -16.19 -0.19
C ILE A 692 -3.58 -17.24 -1.07
N ARG A 693 -4.67 -17.83 -0.58
CA ARG A 693 -5.44 -18.87 -1.28
C ARG A 693 -6.04 -18.38 -2.60
N THR A 694 -6.44 -17.11 -2.65
CA THR A 694 -7.17 -16.54 -3.79
C THR A 694 -6.25 -15.91 -4.82
N TYR A 695 -5.19 -15.23 -4.39
CA TYR A 695 -4.39 -14.36 -5.26
C TYR A 695 -2.90 -14.73 -5.35
N LEU A 696 -2.40 -15.68 -4.57
CA LEU A 696 -0.96 -15.98 -4.52
C LEU A 696 -0.57 -17.42 -4.89
N LEU A 697 -1.48 -18.17 -5.53
CA LEU A 697 -1.20 -19.48 -6.13
C LEU A 697 -0.65 -19.34 -7.56
N TYR A 698 0.53 -18.74 -7.71
CA TYR A 698 1.15 -18.49 -9.02
C TYR A 698 2.63 -18.91 -9.07
N CYS A 699 3.13 -19.14 -10.28
CA CYS A 699 4.51 -19.56 -10.54
C CYS A 699 5.48 -18.38 -10.60
N ARG A 700 6.77 -18.65 -10.36
CA ARG A 700 7.83 -17.69 -10.65
C ARG A 700 7.94 -17.46 -12.15
N ILE A 701 8.17 -16.22 -12.57
CA ILE A 701 8.31 -15.86 -13.98
C ILE A 701 9.79 -15.71 -14.30
N ASN A 702 10.30 -16.59 -15.16
CA ASN A 702 11.64 -16.48 -15.73
C ASN A 702 11.55 -15.71 -17.05
N TYR A 703 12.15 -14.52 -17.09
CA TYR A 703 12.22 -13.68 -18.29
C TYR A 703 13.64 -13.53 -18.85
N GLN A 704 14.61 -14.28 -18.33
CA GLN A 704 16.02 -14.20 -18.78
C GLN A 704 16.21 -14.62 -20.24
N HIS A 705 15.38 -15.55 -20.73
CA HIS A 705 15.38 -16.00 -22.13
C HIS A 705 15.04 -14.87 -23.13
N ILE A 706 14.41 -13.77 -22.67
CA ILE A 706 14.16 -12.58 -23.49
C ILE A 706 15.27 -11.53 -23.30
N LYS A 707 16.00 -11.58 -22.17
CA LYS A 707 17.11 -10.65 -21.86
C LYS A 707 18.42 -10.98 -22.61
N GLY A 708 18.59 -12.21 -23.10
CA GLY A 708 19.78 -12.62 -23.85
C GLY A 708 19.93 -11.89 -25.20
N LYS A 709 21.16 -11.75 -25.71
CA LYS A 709 21.39 -11.35 -27.10
C LYS A 709 20.67 -12.36 -27.99
N TYR A 710 19.59 -11.92 -28.65
CA TYR A 710 19.03 -12.71 -29.72
C TYR A 710 20.08 -12.73 -30.83
N GLN A 711 20.88 -13.79 -30.88
CA GLN A 711 21.57 -14.17 -32.10
C GLN A 711 20.47 -14.30 -33.12
N CYS A 712 20.40 -13.34 -34.03
CA CYS A 712 19.49 -13.40 -35.15
C CYS A 712 19.50 -14.83 -35.69
N TYR A 713 18.35 -15.32 -36.15
CA TYR A 713 18.26 -16.45 -37.06
C TYR A 713 18.96 -16.09 -38.40
N THR A 714 20.23 -15.68 -38.36
CA THR A 714 21.20 -15.62 -39.46
C THR A 714 21.92 -16.96 -39.60
N ARG A 715 21.33 -18.06 -39.10
CA ARG A 715 21.51 -19.31 -39.86
C ARG A 715 20.82 -19.09 -41.20
N LYS A 716 21.61 -18.65 -42.18
CA LYS A 716 21.45 -19.03 -43.59
C LYS A 716 20.82 -20.41 -43.56
N LYS A 717 19.77 -20.62 -44.36
CA LYS A 717 19.33 -21.95 -44.79
C LYS A 717 20.57 -22.75 -45.20
N ILE A 718 21.22 -23.39 -44.24
CA ILE A 718 21.82 -24.68 -44.45
C ILE A 718 20.58 -25.50 -44.65
N SER A 719 20.46 -26.05 -45.85
CA SER A 719 19.66 -27.22 -46.13
C SER A 719 20.09 -28.33 -45.17
N ILE A 720 19.75 -28.18 -43.89
CA ILE A 720 19.61 -29.29 -43.00
C ILE A 720 18.38 -29.96 -43.57
N ILE A 721 18.61 -31.13 -44.13
CA ILE A 721 17.64 -32.20 -44.22
C ILE A 721 17.16 -32.41 -42.77
N THR A 722 16.28 -31.53 -42.28
CA THR A 722 15.55 -31.77 -41.05
C THR A 722 14.57 -32.85 -41.43
N ASN A 723 14.80 -34.04 -40.88
CA ASN A 723 13.77 -35.04 -40.77
C ASN A 723 12.46 -34.33 -40.38
N ASN A 724 11.48 -34.41 -41.25
CA ASN A 724 10.11 -33.86 -41.12
C ASN A 724 9.32 -34.49 -39.95
N ILE A 725 9.99 -34.98 -38.92
CA ILE A 725 9.39 -35.80 -37.86
C ILE A 725 9.01 -34.91 -36.65
N ASP A 726 9.81 -33.90 -36.28
CA ASP A 726 9.54 -33.11 -35.05
C ASP A 726 8.49 -31.99 -35.20
N MET A 727 8.33 -31.38 -36.38
CA MET A 727 7.25 -30.39 -36.57
C MET A 727 5.86 -31.04 -36.71
N ASN A 728 5.79 -32.25 -37.28
CA ASN A 728 4.53 -32.99 -37.33
C ASN A 728 4.10 -33.50 -35.93
N PHE A 729 5.05 -33.76 -35.04
CA PHE A 729 4.79 -34.23 -33.68
C PHE A 729 4.05 -33.18 -32.82
N ASN A 730 4.48 -31.91 -32.88
CA ASN A 730 3.80 -30.82 -32.16
C ASN A 730 2.42 -30.46 -32.76
N ILE A 731 2.23 -30.60 -34.07
CA ILE A 731 0.93 -30.33 -34.72
C ILE A 731 -0.09 -31.41 -34.33
N LEU A 732 0.32 -32.69 -34.28
CA LEU A 732 -0.53 -33.80 -33.84
C LEU A 732 -0.99 -33.65 -32.38
N LEU A 733 -0.09 -33.27 -31.46
CA LEU A 733 -0.44 -33.04 -30.05
C LEU A 733 -1.37 -31.82 -29.86
N ILE A 734 -1.23 -30.78 -30.69
CA ILE A 734 -2.15 -29.62 -30.68
C ILE A 734 -3.54 -30.02 -31.19
N ASP A 735 -3.61 -30.81 -32.25
CA ASP A 735 -4.88 -31.32 -32.79
C ASP A 735 -5.57 -32.29 -31.83
N GLU A 736 -4.79 -33.06 -31.06
CA GLU A 736 -5.30 -33.91 -29.98
C GLU A 736 -5.79 -33.05 -28.81
N TRP A 737 -5.00 -32.06 -28.37
CA TRP A 737 -5.41 -31.14 -27.31
C TRP A 737 -6.72 -30.41 -27.63
N ASN A 738 -6.85 -29.88 -28.86
CA ASN A 738 -8.08 -29.23 -29.33
C ASN A 738 -9.29 -30.20 -29.35
N HIS A 739 -9.05 -31.49 -29.53
CA HIS A 739 -10.08 -32.52 -29.45
C HIS A 739 -10.48 -32.83 -28.02
N LEU A 740 -9.51 -32.97 -27.11
CA LEU A 740 -9.75 -33.18 -25.67
C LEU A 740 -10.46 -31.99 -25.02
N GLU A 741 -10.18 -30.79 -25.50
CA GLU A 741 -10.82 -29.56 -25.03
C GLU A 741 -12.35 -29.58 -25.25
N GLN A 742 -12.85 -30.36 -26.21
CA GLN A 742 -14.28 -30.47 -26.53
C GLN A 742 -15.01 -31.56 -25.75
N LYS A 743 -14.28 -32.44 -25.05
CA LYS A 743 -14.84 -33.59 -24.31
C LYS A 743 -15.20 -33.22 -22.88
N ASN A 744 -16.18 -33.91 -22.29
CA ASN A 744 -16.53 -33.75 -20.88
C ASN A 744 -15.61 -34.59 -19.96
N LEU A 745 -15.60 -34.30 -18.65
CA LEU A 745 -14.71 -34.98 -17.70
C LEU A 745 -14.89 -36.51 -17.66
N ILE A 746 -16.13 -36.98 -17.84
CA ILE A 746 -16.47 -38.41 -17.80
C ILE A 746 -15.90 -39.11 -19.03
N GLU A 747 -16.06 -38.52 -20.21
CA GLU A 747 -15.46 -39.00 -21.46
C GLU A 747 -13.93 -39.05 -21.36
N LEU A 748 -13.31 -37.98 -20.84
CA LEU A 748 -11.85 -37.92 -20.66
C LEU A 748 -11.32 -38.99 -19.69
N GLN A 749 -12.02 -39.23 -18.58
CA GLN A 749 -11.63 -40.27 -17.61
C GLN A 749 -11.77 -41.67 -18.19
N ASN A 750 -12.87 -41.97 -18.87
CA ASN A 750 -13.10 -43.28 -19.49
C ASN A 750 -12.08 -43.56 -20.60
N GLU A 751 -11.76 -42.56 -21.41
CA GLU A 751 -10.76 -42.67 -22.46
C GLU A 751 -9.34 -42.81 -21.92
N SER A 752 -8.98 -42.04 -20.88
CA SER A 752 -7.69 -42.17 -20.20
C SER A 752 -7.51 -43.56 -19.60
N ASN A 753 -8.55 -44.11 -18.98
CA ASN A 753 -8.52 -45.47 -18.42
C ASN A 753 -8.33 -46.52 -19.52
N LEU A 754 -9.02 -46.37 -20.65
CA LEU A 754 -8.86 -47.28 -21.80
C LEU A 754 -7.44 -47.20 -22.38
N LEU A 755 -6.90 -45.99 -22.56
CA LEU A 755 -5.53 -45.80 -23.06
C LEU A 755 -4.48 -46.34 -22.09
N GLN A 756 -4.69 -46.22 -20.79
CA GLN A 756 -3.82 -46.79 -19.76
C GLN A 756 -3.80 -48.32 -19.82
N GLN A 757 -4.97 -48.96 -20.01
CA GLN A 757 -5.06 -50.40 -20.21
C GLN A 757 -4.29 -50.85 -21.47
N ILE A 758 -4.42 -50.11 -22.59
CA ILE A 758 -3.65 -50.40 -23.82
C ILE A 758 -2.15 -50.25 -23.56
N MET A 759 -1.74 -49.20 -22.84
CA MET A 759 -0.34 -48.98 -22.51
C MET A 759 0.23 -50.09 -21.61
N ASP A 760 -0.55 -50.61 -20.67
CA ASP A 760 -0.12 -51.70 -19.81
C ASP A 760 -0.01 -53.02 -20.59
N ILE A 761 -0.90 -53.29 -21.53
CA ILE A 761 -0.76 -54.45 -22.43
C ILE A 761 0.48 -54.34 -23.33
N LEU A 762 0.80 -53.14 -23.81
CA LEU A 762 2.00 -52.91 -24.62
C LEU A 762 3.29 -53.13 -23.82
N LYS A 763 3.31 -52.79 -22.52
CA LYS A 763 4.45 -53.04 -21.63
C LYS A 763 4.72 -54.54 -21.43
N ASP A 764 3.66 -55.35 -21.40
CA ASP A 764 3.75 -56.79 -21.19
C ASP A 764 4.03 -57.59 -22.48
N SER A 765 3.98 -56.92 -23.64
CA SER A 765 4.23 -57.54 -24.94
C SER A 765 5.71 -57.54 -25.33
N SER A 766 6.21 -58.65 -25.88
CA SER A 766 7.57 -58.76 -26.42
C SER A 766 7.68 -58.32 -27.88
N GLU A 767 6.56 -57.97 -28.51
CA GLU A 767 6.47 -57.56 -29.91
C GLU A 767 6.62 -56.04 -30.05
N ASN A 768 7.32 -55.60 -31.10
CA ASN A 768 7.56 -54.17 -31.32
C ASN A 768 6.42 -53.55 -32.14
N TYR A 769 5.44 -52.96 -31.45
CA TYR A 769 4.28 -52.29 -32.05
C TYR A 769 4.50 -50.79 -32.34
N SER A 770 5.70 -50.25 -32.16
CA SER A 770 5.97 -48.80 -32.17
C SER A 770 5.53 -48.05 -33.44
N SER A 771 5.55 -48.70 -34.62
CA SER A 771 5.13 -48.11 -35.90
C SER A 771 3.66 -48.36 -36.25
N MET A 772 2.95 -49.16 -35.47
CA MET A 772 1.56 -49.54 -35.71
C MET A 772 0.62 -48.45 -35.22
N LYS A 773 -0.49 -48.24 -35.92
CA LYS A 773 -1.55 -47.33 -35.47
C LYS A 773 -2.41 -47.99 -34.40
N LEU A 774 -2.98 -47.20 -33.49
CA LEU A 774 -3.86 -47.67 -32.42
C LEU A 774 -5.05 -48.47 -32.97
N SER A 775 -5.70 -47.99 -34.02
CA SER A 775 -6.82 -48.68 -34.67
C SER A 775 -6.42 -50.00 -35.32
N GLU A 776 -5.19 -50.08 -35.84
CA GLU A 776 -4.64 -51.29 -36.42
C GLU A 776 -4.26 -52.30 -35.34
N PHE A 777 -3.66 -51.82 -34.25
CA PHE A 777 -3.35 -52.61 -33.07
C PHE A 777 -4.61 -53.26 -32.51
N ILE A 778 -5.68 -52.48 -32.30
CA ILE A 778 -6.97 -52.98 -31.80
C ILE A 778 -7.64 -53.98 -32.75
N ARG A 779 -7.37 -53.91 -34.06
CA ARG A 779 -7.89 -54.89 -35.05
C ARG A 779 -7.10 -56.19 -35.11
N ASN A 780 -5.78 -56.12 -34.89
CA ASN A 780 -4.87 -57.26 -35.05
C ASN A 780 -4.70 -58.06 -33.76
N THR A 781 -5.09 -57.47 -32.63
CA THR A 781 -5.14 -58.13 -31.35
C THR A 781 -6.50 -58.83 -31.22
N ASN A 782 -6.49 -60.13 -30.87
CA ASN A 782 -7.71 -60.89 -30.55
C ASN A 782 -8.29 -60.44 -29.19
N TYR A 783 -8.49 -59.13 -28.99
CA TYR A 783 -9.14 -58.62 -27.78
C TYR A 783 -10.62 -58.94 -27.79
N ASP A 784 -11.21 -58.93 -26.59
CA ASP A 784 -12.64 -59.10 -26.40
C ASP A 784 -13.42 -58.11 -27.27
N HIS A 785 -14.52 -58.56 -27.85
CA HIS A 785 -15.41 -57.75 -28.69
C HIS A 785 -15.91 -56.50 -27.95
N ARG A 786 -15.93 -56.53 -26.61
CA ARG A 786 -16.21 -55.39 -25.72
C ARG A 786 -15.17 -54.27 -25.84
N PHE A 787 -13.89 -54.63 -25.90
CA PHE A 787 -12.78 -53.66 -25.97
C PHE A 787 -12.82 -52.85 -27.28
N ILE A 788 -13.16 -53.53 -28.38
CA ILE A 788 -13.32 -52.91 -29.70
C ILE A 788 -14.54 -51.98 -29.72
N GLN A 789 -15.64 -52.35 -29.05
CA GLN A 789 -16.83 -51.51 -28.93
C GLN A 789 -16.56 -50.25 -28.10
N GLN A 790 -15.89 -50.36 -26.95
CA GLN A 790 -15.50 -49.22 -26.12
C GLN A 790 -14.62 -48.22 -26.88
N PHE A 791 -13.63 -48.73 -27.63
CA PHE A 791 -12.79 -47.87 -28.48
C PHE A 791 -13.60 -47.11 -29.54
N GLN A 792 -14.57 -47.77 -30.18
CA GLN A 792 -15.44 -47.13 -31.17
C GLN A 792 -16.42 -46.12 -30.54
N GLN A 793 -16.92 -46.42 -29.34
CA GLN A 793 -17.86 -45.57 -28.62
C GLN A 793 -17.22 -44.27 -28.15
N TYR A 794 -15.99 -44.32 -27.66
CA TYR A 794 -15.30 -43.15 -27.10
C TYR A 794 -14.63 -42.24 -28.14
N GLN A 795 -14.69 -42.59 -29.44
CA GLN A 795 -14.15 -41.77 -30.52
C GLN A 795 -12.69 -41.31 -30.29
N ILE A 796 -11.86 -42.18 -29.71
CA ILE A 796 -10.43 -41.88 -29.52
C ILE A 796 -9.78 -41.72 -30.90
N LYS A 797 -9.06 -40.62 -31.12
CA LYS A 797 -8.37 -40.39 -32.38
C LYS A 797 -7.29 -41.44 -32.60
N ASP A 798 -7.11 -41.82 -33.86
CA ASP A 798 -6.13 -42.83 -34.23
C ASP A 798 -4.72 -42.23 -34.31
N PHE A 799 -3.76 -42.83 -33.63
CA PHE A 799 -2.38 -42.36 -33.55
C PHE A 799 -1.37 -43.52 -33.57
N PRO A 800 -0.10 -43.29 -33.92
CA PRO A 800 0.97 -44.30 -33.81
C PRO A 800 1.20 -44.71 -32.35
N LEU A 801 1.29 -46.00 -32.06
CA LEU A 801 1.50 -46.51 -30.69
C LEU A 801 2.80 -46.06 -30.04
N SER A 802 3.80 -45.65 -30.82
CA SER A 802 5.00 -44.96 -30.29
C SER A 802 4.67 -43.70 -29.49
N GLN A 803 3.49 -43.10 -29.69
CA GLN A 803 3.04 -41.88 -29.04
C GLN A 803 2.09 -42.15 -27.85
N ILE A 804 1.76 -43.41 -27.54
CA ILE A 804 0.71 -43.71 -26.54
C ILE A 804 1.04 -43.12 -25.17
N LYS A 805 2.31 -43.12 -24.78
CA LYS A 805 2.75 -42.55 -23.50
C LYS A 805 2.51 -41.04 -23.44
N ASP A 806 2.83 -40.33 -24.52
CA ASP A 806 2.68 -38.88 -24.60
C ASP A 806 1.19 -38.49 -24.65
N ILE A 807 0.36 -39.31 -25.31
CA ILE A 807 -1.09 -39.11 -25.37
C ILE A 807 -1.75 -39.46 -24.03
N CYS A 808 -1.38 -40.54 -23.34
CA CYS A 808 -1.85 -40.79 -21.97
C CYS A 808 -1.53 -39.61 -21.05
N GLN A 809 -0.31 -39.07 -21.13
CA GLN A 809 0.09 -37.90 -20.36
C GLN A 809 -0.74 -36.65 -20.73
N LEU A 810 -1.12 -36.49 -22.00
CA LEU A 810 -1.99 -35.41 -22.48
C LEU A 810 -3.42 -35.53 -21.92
N TYR A 811 -3.97 -36.76 -21.83
CA TYR A 811 -5.27 -37.03 -21.23
C TYR A 811 -5.26 -36.77 -19.71
N GLU A 812 -4.22 -37.22 -19.00
CA GLU A 812 -4.04 -36.91 -17.57
C GLU A 812 -3.94 -35.40 -17.32
N GLN A 813 -3.18 -34.68 -18.16
CA GLN A 813 -3.10 -33.22 -18.10
C GLN A 813 -4.45 -32.55 -18.38
N SER A 814 -5.23 -33.08 -19.34
CA SER A 814 -6.56 -32.55 -19.69
C SER A 814 -7.59 -32.76 -18.57
N ILE A 815 -7.56 -33.92 -17.89
CA ILE A 815 -8.38 -34.22 -16.71
C ILE A 815 -8.05 -33.24 -15.58
N ASN A 816 -6.76 -32.99 -15.33
CA ASN A 816 -6.31 -32.01 -14.34
C ASN A 816 -6.69 -30.57 -14.76
N HIS A 817 -6.64 -30.25 -16.06
CA HIS A 817 -7.06 -28.97 -16.60
C HIS A 817 -8.58 -28.74 -16.47
N PHE A 818 -9.39 -29.80 -16.44
CA PHE A 818 -10.83 -29.72 -16.23
C PHE A 818 -11.21 -29.15 -14.85
N GLN A 819 -10.38 -29.37 -13.82
CA GLN A 819 -10.55 -28.73 -12.51
C GLN A 819 -10.42 -27.20 -12.59
N HIS A 820 -9.64 -26.69 -13.56
CA HIS A 820 -9.53 -25.26 -13.85
C HIS A 820 -10.71 -24.72 -14.68
N ARG A 821 -11.57 -25.54 -15.30
CA ARG A 821 -12.76 -25.04 -16.01
C ARG A 821 -13.89 -24.56 -15.11
N PHE A 822 -13.80 -24.79 -13.80
CA PHE A 822 -14.68 -24.19 -12.78
C PHE A 822 -14.31 -22.72 -12.43
N ILE A 823 -13.50 -22.05 -13.25
CA ILE A 823 -13.18 -20.61 -13.13
C ILE A 823 -14.43 -19.71 -13.26
N ASN A 824 -15.53 -20.20 -13.84
CA ASN A 824 -16.79 -19.43 -13.96
C ASN A 824 -17.84 -19.72 -12.87
N VAL A 825 -17.53 -20.56 -11.86
CA VAL A 825 -18.32 -20.65 -10.62
C VAL A 825 -17.91 -19.47 -9.75
N SER A 826 -18.85 -18.80 -9.07
CA SER A 826 -18.53 -17.57 -8.32
C SER A 826 -17.37 -17.81 -7.35
N HIS A 827 -16.53 -16.80 -7.11
CA HIS A 827 -15.33 -16.91 -6.24
C HIS A 827 -15.63 -17.32 -4.79
N LEU A 828 -16.90 -17.39 -4.42
CA LEU A 828 -17.31 -17.90 -3.14
C LEU A 828 -17.31 -19.43 -3.22
N ILE A 829 -16.64 -20.04 -2.23
CA ILE A 829 -16.63 -21.47 -1.95
C ILE A 829 -15.57 -22.27 -2.72
N ARG A 830 -14.30 -22.12 -2.35
CA ARG A 830 -13.24 -23.07 -2.71
C ARG A 830 -12.44 -23.53 -1.50
N VAL A 831 -13.04 -23.50 -0.32
CA VAL A 831 -12.37 -23.98 0.89
C VAL A 831 -12.42 -25.51 0.84
N PRO A 832 -11.26 -26.18 0.68
CA PRO A 832 -11.26 -27.64 0.74
C PRO A 832 -11.76 -28.08 2.11
N LEU A 833 -12.39 -29.25 2.15
CA LEU A 833 -12.75 -29.86 3.43
C LEU A 833 -11.46 -30.13 4.23
N ASP A 834 -11.52 -29.87 5.54
CA ASP A 834 -10.48 -30.36 6.44
C ASP A 834 -10.29 -31.86 6.24
N LYS A 835 -9.05 -32.35 6.29
CA LYS A 835 -8.73 -33.74 5.93
C LYS A 835 -9.56 -34.74 6.72
N LYS A 836 -9.75 -34.52 8.03
CA LYS A 836 -10.52 -35.43 8.87
C LYS A 836 -12.00 -35.43 8.50
N LEU A 837 -12.55 -34.23 8.27
CA LEU A 837 -13.93 -34.06 7.78
C LEU A 837 -14.14 -34.64 6.39
N ASN A 838 -13.14 -34.53 5.51
CA ASN A 838 -13.17 -35.09 4.17
C ASN A 838 -13.13 -36.63 4.20
N ASP A 839 -12.27 -37.23 5.03
CA ASP A 839 -12.19 -38.68 5.21
C ASP A 839 -13.48 -39.23 5.82
N GLU A 840 -14.07 -38.51 6.79
CA GLU A 840 -15.37 -38.83 7.39
C GLU A 840 -16.51 -38.77 6.37
N LEU A 841 -16.57 -37.67 5.59
CA LEU A 841 -17.55 -37.52 4.52
C LEU A 841 -17.40 -38.62 3.47
N ASP A 842 -16.18 -38.93 3.03
CA ASP A 842 -15.91 -40.00 2.06
C ASP A 842 -16.40 -41.35 2.58
N HIS A 843 -16.16 -41.66 3.85
CA HIS A 843 -16.64 -42.89 4.46
C HIS A 843 -18.19 -42.94 4.50
N ILE A 844 -18.85 -41.85 4.93
CA ILE A 844 -20.31 -41.77 4.98
C ILE A 844 -20.92 -41.93 3.59
N LEU A 845 -20.37 -41.20 2.60
CA LEU A 845 -20.92 -41.21 1.27
C LEU A 845 -20.69 -42.54 0.55
N LYS A 846 -19.49 -43.13 0.64
CA LYS A 846 -19.23 -44.45 0.05
C LYS A 846 -20.09 -45.53 0.69
N SER A 847 -20.25 -45.54 2.01
CA SER A 847 -21.11 -46.52 2.70
C SER A 847 -22.60 -46.34 2.39
N SER A 848 -23.05 -45.11 2.11
CA SER A 848 -24.46 -44.81 1.81
C SER A 848 -24.83 -45.07 0.35
N PHE A 849 -23.92 -44.78 -0.59
CA PHE A 849 -24.21 -44.83 -2.02
C PHE A 849 -23.67 -46.08 -2.71
N ILE A 850 -22.52 -46.60 -2.29
CA ILE A 850 -21.81 -47.69 -2.99
C ILE A 850 -21.90 -48.96 -2.14
N PRO A 851 -22.85 -49.87 -2.42
CA PRO A 851 -23.01 -51.10 -1.65
C PRO A 851 -21.83 -52.05 -1.86
N PHE A 852 -21.39 -52.69 -0.78
CA PHE A 852 -20.43 -53.79 -0.81
C PHE A 852 -21.13 -55.08 -1.29
N GLN A 853 -21.13 -55.29 -2.62
CA GLN A 853 -21.34 -56.54 -3.35
C GLN A 853 -22.76 -57.20 -3.44
N ASP A 854 -23.09 -57.48 -4.70
CA ASP A 854 -23.68 -58.70 -5.31
C ASP A 854 -25.17 -58.89 -5.63
N GLN A 855 -26.12 -58.05 -5.21
CA GLN A 855 -27.51 -58.13 -5.74
C GLN A 855 -28.25 -56.78 -5.79
N THR A 856 -27.54 -55.69 -6.05
CA THR A 856 -28.19 -54.38 -6.18
C THR A 856 -28.93 -54.30 -7.52
N LYS A 857 -30.24 -54.05 -7.48
CA LYS A 857 -31.04 -53.89 -8.71
C LYS A 857 -30.66 -52.57 -9.38
N LYS A 858 -30.52 -52.60 -10.71
CA LYS A 858 -30.30 -51.42 -11.57
C LYS A 858 -31.16 -50.20 -11.21
N GLU A 859 -32.41 -50.45 -10.87
CA GLU A 859 -33.38 -49.43 -10.43
C GLU A 859 -32.85 -48.64 -9.22
N GLU A 860 -32.16 -49.28 -8.28
CA GLU A 860 -31.61 -48.64 -7.08
C GLU A 860 -30.43 -47.70 -7.40
N PHE A 861 -29.61 -48.04 -8.39
CA PHE A 861 -28.53 -47.15 -8.85
C PHE A 861 -29.09 -45.95 -9.61
N GLN A 862 -30.11 -46.16 -10.44
CA GLN A 862 -30.79 -45.07 -11.14
C GLN A 862 -31.46 -44.10 -10.15
N ASP A 863 -32.13 -44.62 -9.13
CA ASP A 863 -32.73 -43.81 -8.06
C ASP A 863 -31.66 -42.97 -7.33
N LYS A 864 -30.51 -43.58 -6.99
CA LYS A 864 -29.39 -42.86 -6.33
C LYS A 864 -28.76 -41.80 -7.23
N ILE A 865 -28.56 -42.08 -8.51
CA ILE A 865 -28.06 -41.12 -9.51
C ILE A 865 -29.03 -39.94 -9.63
N GLN A 866 -30.33 -40.21 -9.65
CA GLN A 866 -31.37 -39.19 -9.73
C GLN A 866 -31.36 -38.30 -8.48
N ILE A 867 -31.32 -38.89 -7.28
CA ILE A 867 -31.25 -38.15 -6.01
C ILE A 867 -30.04 -37.22 -5.96
N ILE A 868 -28.85 -37.69 -6.38
CA ILE A 868 -27.64 -36.85 -6.43
C ILE A 868 -27.78 -35.74 -7.47
N THR A 869 -28.38 -36.04 -8.62
CA THR A 869 -28.54 -35.06 -9.71
C THR A 869 -29.52 -33.95 -9.33
N GLU A 870 -30.65 -34.30 -8.71
CA GLU A 870 -31.61 -33.34 -8.17
C GLU A 870 -30.93 -32.46 -7.11
N PHE A 871 -30.16 -33.07 -6.19
CA PHE A 871 -29.45 -32.30 -5.17
C PHE A 871 -28.45 -31.30 -5.78
N LEU A 872 -27.64 -31.73 -6.74
CA LEU A 872 -26.67 -30.85 -7.41
C LEU A 872 -27.35 -29.70 -8.17
N ASN A 873 -28.56 -29.93 -8.69
CA ASN A 873 -29.34 -28.87 -9.34
C ASN A 873 -29.90 -27.88 -8.31
N ASP A 874 -30.48 -28.37 -7.20
CA ASP A 874 -30.98 -27.52 -6.11
C ASP A 874 -29.87 -26.64 -5.53
N LEU A 875 -28.68 -27.23 -5.37
CA LEU A 875 -27.48 -26.55 -4.91
C LEU A 875 -27.00 -25.45 -5.87
N LYS A 876 -27.06 -25.73 -7.17
CA LYS A 876 -26.73 -24.75 -8.21
C LYS A 876 -27.71 -23.57 -8.21
N ASP A 877 -29.01 -23.83 -8.05
CA ASP A 877 -30.02 -22.78 -8.00
C ASP A 877 -29.92 -21.93 -6.71
N ALA A 878 -29.30 -22.47 -5.66
CA ALA A 878 -29.07 -21.83 -4.37
C ALA A 878 -27.68 -21.17 -4.22
N GLU A 879 -26.82 -21.18 -5.26
CA GLU A 879 -25.41 -20.79 -5.18
C GLU A 879 -25.22 -19.40 -4.54
N ASP A 880 -25.94 -18.38 -5.02
CA ASP A 880 -25.82 -16.99 -4.53
C ASP A 880 -26.17 -16.85 -3.03
N LEU A 881 -27.14 -17.64 -2.57
CA LEU A 881 -27.60 -17.61 -1.18
C LEU A 881 -26.64 -18.36 -0.26
N LEU A 882 -26.15 -19.52 -0.69
CA LEU A 882 -25.10 -20.27 0.02
C LEU A 882 -23.81 -19.44 0.13
N ALA A 883 -23.47 -18.72 -0.93
CA ALA A 883 -22.34 -17.79 -0.97
C ALA A 883 -22.50 -16.63 0.04
N SER A 884 -23.72 -16.12 0.24
CA SER A 884 -24.02 -15.07 1.23
C SER A 884 -23.93 -15.55 2.68
N GLN A 885 -24.02 -16.87 2.93
CA GLN A 885 -23.98 -17.50 4.26
C GLN A 885 -22.75 -18.40 4.44
N TRP A 886 -21.65 -18.10 3.74
CA TRP A 886 -20.49 -18.98 3.58
C TRP A 886 -19.89 -19.56 4.89
N SER A 887 -19.94 -18.84 6.02
CA SER A 887 -19.39 -19.30 7.30
C SER A 887 -20.35 -20.14 8.15
N GLN A 888 -21.62 -20.23 7.76
CA GLN A 888 -22.66 -21.00 8.44
C GLN A 888 -22.59 -22.49 8.08
N SER A 889 -23.24 -23.33 8.90
CA SER A 889 -23.39 -24.76 8.59
C SER A 889 -24.11 -24.92 7.26
N PHE A 890 -23.53 -25.73 6.37
CA PHE A 890 -24.11 -26.04 5.07
C PHE A 890 -25.48 -26.73 5.21
N VAL A 891 -25.59 -27.66 6.16
CA VAL A 891 -26.82 -28.41 6.44
C VAL A 891 -27.92 -27.47 6.91
N GLU A 892 -27.65 -26.62 7.91
CA GLU A 892 -28.64 -25.69 8.45
C GLU A 892 -29.07 -24.64 7.42
N THR A 893 -28.15 -24.22 6.56
CA THR A 893 -28.44 -23.30 5.46
C THR A 893 -29.31 -23.95 4.40
N CYS A 894 -29.05 -25.21 4.02
CA CYS A 894 -29.91 -25.94 3.09
C CYS A 894 -31.32 -26.17 3.67
N GLU A 895 -31.43 -26.45 4.97
CA GLU A 895 -32.71 -26.54 5.68
C GLU A 895 -33.45 -25.19 5.68
N TYR A 896 -32.75 -24.08 5.92
CA TYR A 896 -33.30 -22.72 5.83
C TYR A 896 -33.81 -22.39 4.42
N LEU A 897 -33.09 -22.83 3.39
CA LEU A 897 -33.45 -22.65 1.98
C LEU A 897 -34.54 -23.63 1.50
N ARG A 898 -35.01 -24.53 2.38
CA ARG A 898 -36.01 -25.57 2.08
C ARG A 898 -35.61 -26.48 0.93
N ILE A 899 -34.31 -26.80 0.85
CA ILE A 899 -33.84 -27.85 -0.06
C ILE A 899 -34.22 -29.20 0.56
N GLU A 900 -35.22 -29.87 -0.01
CA GLU A 900 -35.78 -31.13 0.53
C GLU A 900 -35.13 -32.35 -0.12
N ASN A 901 -33.80 -32.50 0.04
CA ASN A 901 -33.07 -33.65 -0.50
C ASN A 901 -32.57 -34.59 0.62
N PRO A 902 -32.76 -35.92 0.52
CA PRO A 902 -32.32 -36.87 1.55
C PRO A 902 -30.81 -36.85 1.80
N ILE A 903 -30.00 -36.40 0.82
CA ILE A 903 -28.55 -36.27 0.94
C ILE A 903 -28.13 -35.34 2.08
N ILE A 904 -28.90 -34.30 2.36
CA ILE A 904 -28.55 -33.28 3.36
C ILE A 904 -28.32 -33.92 4.75
N LYS A 905 -29.08 -34.97 5.07
CA LYS A 905 -28.96 -35.70 6.35
C LYS A 905 -27.69 -36.53 6.48
N LEU A 906 -26.99 -36.78 5.36
CA LEU A 906 -25.74 -37.53 5.31
C LEU A 906 -24.50 -36.63 5.45
N ILE A 907 -24.67 -35.31 5.35
CA ILE A 907 -23.58 -34.35 5.41
C ILE A 907 -23.35 -33.97 6.88
N PRO A 908 -22.10 -34.06 7.41
CA PRO A 908 -21.77 -33.57 8.74
C PRO A 908 -22.13 -32.09 8.91
N LYS A 909 -22.69 -31.70 10.06
CA LYS A 909 -23.13 -30.32 10.33
C LYS A 909 -21.96 -29.33 10.39
N GLU A 910 -20.77 -29.83 10.65
CA GLU A 910 -19.51 -29.12 10.71
C GLU A 910 -19.04 -28.63 9.33
N ILE A 911 -19.56 -29.22 8.24
CA ILE A 911 -19.31 -28.72 6.88
C ILE A 911 -20.03 -27.39 6.71
N LYS A 912 -19.26 -26.36 6.33
CA LYS A 912 -19.76 -25.00 6.16
C LYS A 912 -20.12 -24.71 4.70
N CYS A 913 -20.91 -23.67 4.48
CA CYS A 913 -21.26 -23.22 3.14
C CYS A 913 -20.04 -22.93 2.26
N GLU A 914 -18.90 -22.52 2.82
CA GLU A 914 -17.61 -22.33 2.13
C GLU A 914 -16.96 -23.60 1.57
N ASN A 915 -17.46 -24.79 1.92
CA ASN A 915 -17.01 -26.09 1.40
C ASN A 915 -17.90 -26.65 0.26
N TYR A 916 -18.96 -25.95 -0.15
CA TYR A 916 -19.91 -26.37 -1.19
C TYR A 916 -19.27 -26.91 -2.49
N VAL A 917 -18.18 -26.34 -3.02
CA VAL A 917 -17.56 -26.86 -4.25
C VAL A 917 -16.89 -28.21 -3.98
N ALA A 918 -16.18 -28.35 -2.85
CA ALA A 918 -15.57 -29.62 -2.47
C ALA A 918 -16.64 -30.71 -2.32
N LEU A 919 -17.76 -30.34 -1.70
CA LEU A 919 -18.93 -31.20 -1.55
C LEU A 919 -19.56 -31.58 -2.90
N CYS A 920 -19.75 -30.62 -3.81
CA CYS A 920 -20.28 -30.87 -5.16
C CYS A 920 -19.38 -31.83 -5.94
N LEU A 921 -18.05 -31.65 -5.87
CA LEU A 921 -17.09 -32.54 -6.53
C LEU A 921 -17.21 -33.97 -6.01
N LYS A 922 -17.40 -34.17 -4.71
CA LYS A 922 -17.62 -35.50 -4.11
C LYS A 922 -18.90 -36.16 -4.61
N PHE A 923 -20.00 -35.41 -4.68
CA PHE A 923 -21.25 -35.95 -5.22
C PHE A 923 -21.16 -36.25 -6.72
N ILE A 924 -20.46 -35.44 -7.50
CA ILE A 924 -20.18 -35.72 -8.91
C ILE A 924 -19.37 -37.02 -9.05
N GLU A 925 -18.32 -37.20 -8.23
CA GLU A 925 -17.49 -38.42 -8.23
C GLU A 925 -18.35 -39.67 -7.96
N ILE A 926 -19.19 -39.64 -6.92
CA ILE A 926 -20.06 -40.77 -6.56
C ILE A 926 -21.10 -41.04 -7.65
N ARG A 927 -21.70 -39.99 -8.21
CA ARG A 927 -22.66 -40.14 -9.31
C ARG A 927 -22.00 -40.80 -10.51
N SER A 928 -20.78 -40.40 -10.87
CA SER A 928 -20.02 -41.01 -11.96
C SER A 928 -19.74 -42.49 -11.69
N GLN A 929 -19.33 -42.85 -10.46
CA GLN A 929 -19.11 -44.25 -10.07
C GLN A 929 -20.39 -45.09 -10.17
N LEU A 930 -21.54 -44.53 -9.74
CA LEU A 930 -22.84 -45.21 -9.88
C LEU A 930 -23.27 -45.37 -11.34
N GLN A 931 -22.99 -44.38 -12.19
CA GLN A 931 -23.26 -44.45 -13.64
C GLN A 931 -22.42 -45.53 -14.30
N GLU A 932 -21.13 -45.60 -13.98
CA GLU A 932 -20.23 -46.67 -14.44
C GLU A 932 -20.74 -48.05 -14.00
N GLN A 933 -21.14 -48.21 -12.74
CA GLN A 933 -21.72 -49.46 -12.25
C GLN A 933 -23.05 -49.81 -12.92
N THR A 934 -23.87 -48.82 -13.26
CA THR A 934 -25.14 -49.03 -13.98
C THR A 934 -24.87 -49.55 -15.40
N ILE A 935 -23.90 -48.98 -16.10
CA ILE A 935 -23.45 -49.44 -17.42
C ILE A 935 -22.92 -50.87 -17.32
N ASN A 936 -22.09 -51.17 -16.31
CA ASN A 936 -21.53 -52.50 -16.09
C ASN A 936 -22.58 -53.58 -15.71
N ILE A 937 -23.78 -53.19 -15.27
CA ILE A 937 -24.92 -54.11 -15.03
C ILE A 937 -25.76 -54.32 -16.30
N GLU A 938 -25.77 -53.34 -17.21
CA GLU A 938 -26.45 -53.45 -18.51
C GLU A 938 -25.68 -54.33 -19.51
N GLU A 939 -24.37 -54.44 -19.35
CA GLU A 939 -23.45 -55.34 -20.08
C GLU A 939 -23.30 -56.75 -19.47
#